data_AF-E0YA13-F1
#
_entry.id   AF-E0YA13-F1
#
_cell.length_a   1.000
_cell.length_b   1.000
_cell.length_c   1.000
_cell.angle_alpha   90.00
_cell.angle_beta   90.00
_cell.angle_gamma   90.00
#
_symmetry.space_group_name_H-M   'P 1'
#
loop_
_entity.id
_entity.type
_entity.pdbx_description
1 polymer ?
#
loop_
_entity_poly.entity_id
_entity_poly.type
_entity_poly.pdbx_seq_one_letter_code
_entity_poly.pdbx_strand_id
1 'polypeptide(L)'
;AQKSPHRGILEAWLRRLKEAYYDAEDLLDEHEYNVLEGKAKSGKSLLLGEHGSSSTATTVTKPFHAAMSRARNLLPQNRRLISKMNELKAILTEAQQLRDLLGLPHGNTIGWPAAAPTSVPTTTSLPTSKVFGRDRDRDRIVDFLLGKTTTAEASSAKYSGLAIVGLGGMGKSTLAQYVYNDKRIEECFDIRMWVCISRKLDVHRHAREIMESAKKGECPRVDNLDTLQCRLRDILQESQKFLLVLDDVWFEKSHNETEWELFLAPLVSKQSGSKVLVTSRSKTLPAAICCEQEHVIHLENMDDTEFLALFKHHAFSGAEIKDQLLRTKLEDTAEEIAKRLGQCPLAAKVLGSRLCRKKDIAEWKAALKLGDLSDPFTSLLWSYEKLDPRLQRCFLYCSLFPKGHGYRPEELVHLWVAEGFVGSCNLSRRTLEEAGMDYFNDMVSGSFFQRYGRYYVMHDILHDFAESLSREDCFRLEDDNVTEIPCTVRHLSVHVQSMQKHKQIICKLYHLRTIICIDPLMDGPSDIFDGMLRNQRKLRVLSLSFYNSSKLPESIGELKHLRYLNLIRTLVSELPTSLCTLYHLQLLWLNHMVENLPDKLCNLRKLRHLGAYSPYANDSVNETPICQILNIGKLTSLQHIYVFYVQKKQGYELRQMKDLNELGGSLIVKNLENVIRKDEAVESKLYLKSRLKELALEWSSENGMDAMDILEGLRPPPQLSKLTIKGYRSDTYPGWLLERSYFENLESFELSNCSLLEGLPPDTELLRNCSRLHINFVPNLKELSNPPAGLTDLSIDCCPQLMFITNNELGQHDLRENIIMKADDLASKLALMWEVDSGKEVMRVLSKDYLSLKQLMTLMMDDDISKHLQIIGSGLKEREDKVWMKENIIKAWLFCHEQRIRFIYGRTMEMPLVLPSGLCELSLSSCSITDEALAICLGGLTSLRNLRLEYNMALTTLPSEKVFEHLTKLYRLVVRGCLCLKSLGGLRAAPSLSCFNCWDCPSLELARGAELMPLNLARELSIHGCILAADSFINGLPHLKHLSIDVCRSSPSLSIGHLTSLESLRLDGLPDLYFVEGLSSLHLKHLRLVDVANLTAKCISQFHVQELLMVSSSVLLNHMLMAEGFTAPANLTLLVCKEPSVSFEEPANLSSVKHLRFSCCKTESLPRNLKSVSSLESLSIHGCPNITSLPDLPSSLQRI
;
A
#
# COMPACT_ATOMS: atom_id res chain seq x y z
N ALA A 1 -21.29 -37.73 -16.20
CA ALA A 1 -21.69 -38.50 -15.00
C ALA A 1 -23.08 -38.11 -14.50
N GLN A 2 -23.33 -36.83 -14.18
CA GLN A 2 -24.59 -36.36 -13.57
C GLN A 2 -25.88 -36.58 -14.38
N LYS A 3 -25.79 -36.84 -15.70
CA LYS A 3 -26.93 -37.04 -16.62
C LYS A 3 -27.08 -38.48 -17.14
N SER A 4 -26.29 -39.41 -16.65
CA SER A 4 -26.35 -40.81 -17.10
C SER A 4 -27.18 -41.64 -16.11
N PRO A 5 -28.02 -42.58 -16.58
CA PRO A 5 -28.61 -43.59 -15.70
C PRO A 5 -27.53 -44.44 -15.00
N HIS A 6 -26.29 -44.42 -15.50
CA HIS A 6 -25.10 -45.04 -14.93
C HIS A 6 -24.24 -44.05 -14.11
N ARG A 7 -24.86 -43.02 -13.51
CA ARG A 7 -24.18 -41.96 -12.74
C ARG A 7 -23.17 -42.50 -11.75
N GLY A 8 -23.54 -43.49 -10.93
CA GLY A 8 -22.65 -44.09 -9.94
C GLY A 8 -21.39 -44.73 -10.54
N ILE A 9 -21.53 -45.36 -11.72
CA ILE A 9 -20.40 -45.96 -12.44
C ILE A 9 -19.46 -44.87 -12.98
N LEU A 10 -20.02 -43.79 -13.55
CA LEU A 10 -19.23 -42.68 -14.08
C LEU A 10 -18.56 -41.84 -12.98
N GLU A 11 -19.23 -41.60 -11.86
CA GLU A 11 -18.64 -40.90 -10.70
C GLU A 11 -17.53 -41.75 -10.07
N ALA A 12 -17.73 -43.06 -9.91
CA ALA A 12 -16.69 -43.98 -9.43
C ALA A 12 -15.49 -44.05 -10.39
N TRP A 13 -15.73 -44.11 -11.71
CA TRP A 13 -14.68 -44.10 -12.71
C TRP A 13 -13.90 -42.76 -12.73
N LEU A 14 -14.60 -41.62 -12.69
CA LEU A 14 -13.96 -40.30 -12.61
C LEU A 14 -13.10 -40.16 -11.34
N ARG A 15 -13.59 -40.66 -10.20
CA ARG A 15 -12.84 -40.66 -8.94
C ARG A 15 -11.57 -41.50 -9.05
N ARG A 16 -11.67 -42.74 -9.57
CA ARG A 16 -10.50 -43.61 -9.85
C ARG A 16 -9.50 -42.94 -10.78
N LEU A 17 -9.97 -42.27 -11.84
CA LEU A 17 -9.12 -41.54 -12.77
C LEU A 17 -8.39 -40.37 -12.09
N LYS A 18 -9.13 -39.55 -11.32
CA LYS A 18 -8.55 -38.43 -10.56
C LYS A 18 -7.49 -38.93 -9.57
N GLU A 19 -7.80 -39.96 -8.79
CA GLU A 19 -6.87 -40.55 -7.81
C GLU A 19 -5.61 -41.10 -8.49
N ALA A 20 -5.76 -41.89 -9.56
CA ALA A 20 -4.63 -42.42 -10.31
C ALA A 20 -3.77 -41.31 -10.95
N TYR A 21 -4.40 -40.21 -11.39
CA TYR A 21 -3.70 -39.05 -11.92
C TYR A 21 -2.88 -38.35 -10.82
N TYR A 22 -3.48 -38.11 -9.66
CA TYR A 22 -2.78 -37.49 -8.53
C TYR A 22 -1.61 -38.34 -8.03
N ASP A 23 -1.80 -39.66 -7.91
CA ASP A 23 -0.72 -40.57 -7.52
C ASP A 23 0.42 -40.59 -8.55
N ALA A 24 0.11 -40.52 -9.84
CA ALA A 24 1.13 -40.43 -10.88
C ALA A 24 1.92 -39.11 -10.79
N GLU A 25 1.25 -37.98 -10.53
CA GLU A 25 1.92 -36.70 -10.29
C GLU A 25 2.82 -36.75 -9.06
N ASP A 26 2.35 -37.32 -7.96
CA ASP A 26 3.14 -37.41 -6.72
C ASP A 26 4.38 -38.31 -6.91
N LEU A 27 4.26 -39.42 -7.64
CA LEU A 27 5.41 -40.28 -7.97
C LEU A 27 6.40 -39.62 -8.93
N LEU A 28 5.92 -38.79 -9.88
CA LEU A 28 6.79 -38.00 -10.76
C LEU A 28 7.59 -36.97 -9.97
N ASP A 29 6.91 -36.27 -9.06
CA ASP A 29 7.59 -35.34 -8.15
C ASP A 29 8.60 -36.11 -7.28
N GLU A 30 8.27 -37.27 -6.72
CA GLU A 30 9.21 -38.03 -5.87
C GLU A 30 10.47 -38.43 -6.65
N HIS A 31 10.31 -38.84 -7.92
CA HIS A 31 11.43 -39.12 -8.80
C HIS A 31 12.30 -37.87 -9.02
N GLU A 32 11.68 -36.73 -9.32
CA GLU A 32 12.40 -35.47 -9.52
C GLU A 32 13.14 -35.00 -8.26
N TYR A 33 12.49 -35.14 -7.09
CA TYR A 33 13.10 -34.86 -5.80
C TYR A 33 14.38 -35.67 -5.60
N ASN A 34 14.34 -36.99 -5.86
CA ASN A 34 15.52 -37.86 -5.71
C ASN A 34 16.66 -37.47 -6.65
N VAL A 35 16.34 -37.01 -7.87
CA VAL A 35 17.34 -36.47 -8.82
C VAL A 35 17.98 -35.19 -8.27
N LEU A 36 17.18 -34.28 -7.73
CA LEU A 36 17.67 -33.02 -7.15
C LEU A 36 18.50 -33.26 -5.88
N GLU A 37 18.07 -34.20 -5.04
CA GLU A 37 18.80 -34.65 -3.86
C GLU A 37 20.18 -35.21 -4.25
N GLY A 38 20.24 -36.05 -5.28
CA GLY A 38 21.49 -36.57 -5.83
C GLY A 38 22.43 -35.45 -6.30
N LYS A 39 21.89 -34.44 -7.00
CA LYS A 39 22.65 -33.26 -7.44
C LYS A 39 23.13 -32.37 -6.29
N ALA A 40 22.38 -32.28 -5.20
CA ALA A 40 22.78 -31.55 -4.01
C ALA A 40 23.92 -32.26 -3.26
N LYS A 41 23.87 -33.60 -3.15
CA LYS A 41 24.85 -34.41 -2.42
C LYS A 41 26.16 -34.65 -3.18
N SER A 42 26.15 -34.78 -4.50
CA SER A 42 27.35 -35.17 -5.27
C SER A 42 28.34 -34.03 -5.54
N GLY A 43 27.95 -32.76 -5.39
CA GLY A 43 28.78 -31.58 -5.66
C GLY A 43 29.25 -31.41 -7.13
N LYS A 44 29.14 -32.44 -7.96
CA LYS A 44 29.48 -32.46 -9.40
C LYS A 44 28.19 -32.39 -10.22
N SER A 45 28.14 -31.46 -11.17
CA SER A 45 27.18 -31.55 -12.27
C SER A 45 27.52 -32.81 -13.06
N LEU A 46 26.75 -33.88 -12.90
CA LEU A 46 26.86 -35.04 -13.79
C LEU A 46 26.43 -34.55 -15.18
N LEU A 47 27.42 -34.25 -16.02
CA LEU A 47 27.25 -33.98 -17.45
C LEU A 47 26.74 -35.26 -18.14
N LEU A 48 25.44 -35.51 -18.02
CA LEU A 48 24.70 -36.31 -18.97
C LEU A 48 24.06 -35.32 -19.95
N GLY A 49 24.74 -35.13 -21.08
CA GLY A 49 24.27 -34.48 -22.31
C GLY A 49 23.26 -33.35 -22.14
N GLU A 50 23.74 -32.11 -22.18
CA GLU A 50 22.93 -30.93 -22.48
C GLU A 50 22.35 -31.03 -23.90
N HIS A 51 21.18 -31.63 -24.03
CA HIS A 51 20.23 -31.26 -25.07
C HIS A 51 18.92 -30.92 -24.39
N GLY A 52 18.52 -29.66 -24.55
CA GLY A 52 17.37 -29.05 -23.91
C GLY A 52 16.10 -29.87 -24.07
N SER A 53 15.42 -30.11 -22.95
CA SER A 53 14.03 -30.53 -22.90
C SER A 53 13.49 -30.17 -21.53
N SER A 54 13.20 -28.88 -21.32
CA SER A 54 12.08 -28.50 -20.44
C SER A 54 10.84 -29.15 -21.05
N SER A 55 10.32 -30.21 -20.44
CA SER A 55 9.07 -30.83 -20.87
C SER A 55 8.16 -30.95 -19.66
N THR A 56 7.42 -29.87 -19.38
CA THR A 56 6.20 -29.96 -18.57
C THR A 56 4.98 -30.11 -19.48
N ALA A 57 4.02 -30.87 -18.96
CA ALA A 57 2.96 -31.54 -19.70
C ALA A 57 1.99 -30.57 -20.40
N THR A 58 1.85 -30.75 -21.71
CA THR A 58 0.64 -30.38 -22.46
C THR A 58 0.36 -31.49 -23.47
N THR A 59 -0.89 -31.96 -23.52
CA THR A 59 -1.39 -33.19 -24.19
C THR A 59 -1.01 -34.52 -23.55
N VAL A 60 -2.02 -35.22 -23.01
CA VAL A 60 -1.98 -36.50 -22.28
C VAL A 60 -1.31 -37.65 -23.07
N THR A 61 -1.02 -37.50 -24.36
CA THR A 61 -0.52 -38.58 -25.22
C THR A 61 0.98 -38.53 -25.54
N LYS A 62 1.65 -37.37 -25.49
CA LYS A 62 3.09 -37.26 -25.83
C LYS A 62 4.07 -37.51 -24.65
N PRO A 63 3.82 -37.06 -23.41
CA PRO A 63 4.63 -37.43 -22.24
C PRO A 63 4.56 -38.95 -21.95
N PHE A 64 3.46 -39.57 -22.38
CA PHE A 64 3.17 -40.99 -22.23
C PHE A 64 4.17 -41.91 -22.95
N HIS A 65 4.72 -41.44 -24.08
CA HIS A 65 5.76 -42.17 -24.82
C HIS A 65 7.17 -41.85 -24.33
N ALA A 66 7.45 -40.61 -23.93
CA ALA A 66 8.77 -40.18 -23.44
C ALA A 66 9.09 -40.72 -22.03
N ALA A 67 8.09 -40.80 -21.13
CA ALA A 67 8.25 -41.43 -19.82
C ALA A 67 8.39 -42.96 -19.95
N MET A 68 7.70 -43.60 -20.90
CA MET A 68 7.88 -45.03 -21.19
C MET A 68 9.28 -45.37 -21.73
N SER A 69 9.87 -44.51 -22.56
CA SER A 69 11.22 -44.77 -23.10
C SER A 69 12.31 -44.55 -22.05
N ARG A 70 12.15 -43.55 -21.17
CA ARG A 70 13.10 -43.24 -20.08
C ARG A 70 13.01 -44.20 -18.90
N ALA A 71 11.83 -44.75 -18.61
CA ALA A 71 11.63 -45.67 -17.48
C ALA A 71 12.19 -47.09 -17.73
N ARG A 72 12.70 -47.38 -18.94
CA ARG A 72 13.40 -48.64 -19.25
C ARG A 72 14.79 -48.76 -18.63
N ASN A 73 15.39 -47.67 -18.15
CA ASN A 73 16.73 -47.69 -17.54
C ASN A 73 16.64 -47.64 -15.99
N LEU A 74 16.62 -48.84 -15.40
CA LEU A 74 17.05 -49.29 -14.05
C LEU A 74 16.93 -48.31 -12.85
N LEU A 75 15.86 -48.48 -12.04
CA LEU A 75 15.77 -48.29 -10.57
C LEU A 75 14.44 -48.93 -10.07
N PRO A 76 14.35 -49.56 -8.88
CA PRO A 76 13.11 -50.19 -8.38
C PRO A 76 11.92 -49.23 -8.25
N GLN A 77 12.19 -47.95 -7.98
CA GLN A 77 11.19 -46.88 -7.82
C GLN A 77 10.44 -46.57 -9.13
N ASN A 78 11.11 -46.70 -10.29
CA ASN A 78 10.48 -46.49 -11.60
C ASN A 78 9.42 -47.55 -11.90
N ARG A 79 9.48 -48.73 -11.27
CA ARG A 79 8.45 -49.78 -11.44
C ARG A 79 7.09 -49.37 -10.89
N ARG A 80 7.05 -48.62 -9.78
CA ARG A 80 5.78 -48.10 -9.21
C ARG A 80 5.15 -47.06 -10.12
N LEU A 81 5.94 -46.11 -10.63
CA LEU A 81 5.49 -45.13 -11.59
C LEU A 81 4.97 -45.78 -12.88
N ILE A 82 5.73 -46.72 -13.47
CA ILE A 82 5.30 -47.46 -14.66
C ILE A 82 3.98 -48.21 -14.38
N SER A 83 3.85 -48.85 -13.22
CA SER A 83 2.62 -49.56 -12.82
C SER A 83 1.43 -48.60 -12.76
N LYS A 84 1.56 -47.46 -12.08
CA LYS A 84 0.50 -46.44 -12.00
C LYS A 84 0.18 -45.79 -13.35
N MET A 85 1.18 -45.61 -14.21
CA MET A 85 0.96 -45.16 -15.59
C MET A 85 0.21 -46.19 -16.44
N ASN A 86 0.46 -47.49 -16.23
CA ASN A 86 -0.29 -48.56 -16.87
C ASN A 86 -1.72 -48.68 -16.32
N GLU A 87 -1.91 -48.42 -15.03
CA GLU A 87 -3.25 -48.28 -14.41
C GLU A 87 -4.02 -47.11 -15.05
N LEU A 88 -3.40 -45.94 -15.22
CA LEU A 88 -4.01 -44.81 -15.94
C LEU A 88 -4.36 -45.17 -17.39
N LYS A 89 -3.49 -45.90 -18.10
CA LYS A 89 -3.81 -46.44 -19.43
C LYS A 89 -5.04 -47.32 -19.41
N ALA A 90 -5.11 -48.24 -18.45
CA ALA A 90 -6.23 -49.15 -18.32
C ALA A 90 -7.53 -48.38 -18.04
N ILE A 91 -7.53 -47.42 -17.08
CA ILE A 91 -8.68 -46.57 -16.76
C ILE A 91 -9.11 -45.72 -17.98
N LEU A 92 -8.16 -45.18 -18.74
CA LEU A 92 -8.45 -44.44 -19.97
C LEU A 92 -9.00 -45.34 -21.10
N THR A 93 -8.61 -46.60 -21.13
CA THR A 93 -9.13 -47.61 -22.08
C THR A 93 -10.53 -48.07 -21.66
N GLU A 94 -10.79 -48.21 -20.35
CA GLU A 94 -12.15 -48.39 -19.78
C GLU A 94 -13.08 -47.24 -20.20
N ALA A 95 -12.55 -46.01 -20.34
CA ALA A 95 -13.31 -44.87 -20.82
C ALA A 95 -13.83 -45.04 -22.26
N GLN A 96 -13.03 -45.67 -23.14
CA GLN A 96 -13.43 -45.96 -24.51
C GLN A 96 -14.54 -47.02 -24.53
N GLN A 97 -14.42 -48.05 -23.69
CA GLN A 97 -15.44 -49.09 -23.53
C GLN A 97 -16.73 -48.53 -22.91
N LEU A 98 -16.64 -47.68 -21.88
CA LEU A 98 -17.79 -46.97 -21.27
C LEU A 98 -18.48 -46.05 -22.27
N ARG A 99 -17.73 -45.36 -23.13
CA ARG A 99 -18.29 -44.51 -24.20
C ARG A 99 -19.10 -45.34 -25.21
N ASP A 100 -18.59 -46.52 -25.58
CA ASP A 100 -19.25 -47.41 -26.53
C ASP A 100 -20.50 -48.08 -25.91
N LEU A 101 -20.45 -48.41 -24.60
CA LEU A 101 -21.55 -49.01 -23.83
C LEU A 101 -22.69 -48.01 -23.52
N LEU A 102 -22.36 -46.71 -23.45
CA LEU A 102 -23.32 -45.62 -23.20
C LEU A 102 -24.01 -45.09 -24.47
N GLY A 103 -23.66 -45.57 -25.66
CA GLY A 103 -24.30 -45.20 -26.93
C GLY A 103 -24.28 -43.69 -27.23
N LEU A 104 -23.26 -42.95 -26.76
CA LEU A 104 -23.23 -41.48 -26.82
C LEU A 104 -22.90 -40.98 -28.24
N PRO A 105 -23.79 -40.22 -28.91
CA PRO A 105 -23.43 -39.43 -30.09
C PRO A 105 -22.62 -38.20 -29.69
N HIS A 106 -21.97 -37.56 -30.67
CA HIS A 106 -21.22 -36.31 -30.46
C HIS A 106 -22.17 -35.16 -30.08
N GLY A 107 -22.39 -34.98 -28.77
CA GLY A 107 -22.96 -33.78 -28.13
C GLY A 107 -24.48 -33.66 -28.14
N ASN A 108 -25.12 -33.69 -26.96
CA ASN A 108 -25.85 -32.55 -26.37
C ASN A 108 -26.69 -32.96 -25.14
N THR A 109 -26.93 -31.94 -24.32
CA THR A 109 -27.37 -31.93 -22.92
C THR A 109 -28.89 -31.76 -22.78
N ILE A 110 -29.52 -32.49 -21.85
CA ILE A 110 -30.87 -32.17 -21.31
C ILE A 110 -30.79 -32.12 -19.77
N GLY A 111 -31.52 -31.18 -19.15
CA GLY A 111 -31.35 -30.66 -17.79
C GLY A 111 -31.93 -31.51 -16.65
N TRP A 112 -31.48 -31.22 -15.41
CA TRP A 112 -32.08 -31.68 -14.16
C TRP A 112 -31.59 -30.87 -12.93
N PRO A 113 -32.22 -31.04 -11.75
CA PRO A 113 -32.94 -30.01 -11.01
C PRO A 113 -32.06 -29.11 -10.14
N ALA A 114 -32.53 -27.88 -9.97
CA ALA A 114 -31.97 -26.86 -9.09
C ALA A 114 -31.86 -27.38 -7.65
N ALA A 115 -30.63 -27.55 -7.17
CA ALA A 115 -30.36 -27.25 -5.76
C ALA A 115 -30.52 -25.73 -5.63
N ALA A 116 -31.39 -25.27 -4.73
CA ALA A 116 -31.61 -23.85 -4.50
C ALA A 116 -30.24 -23.15 -4.28
N PRO A 117 -29.84 -22.19 -5.13
CA PRO A 117 -28.59 -21.47 -4.94
C PRO A 117 -28.79 -20.49 -3.78
N THR A 118 -28.49 -20.93 -2.56
CA THR A 118 -28.30 -20.03 -1.43
C THR A 118 -26.90 -19.39 -1.52
N SER A 119 -26.88 -18.07 -1.72
CA SER A 119 -25.80 -17.05 -1.64
C SER A 119 -25.37 -16.34 -2.94
N VAL A 120 -25.39 -14.99 -2.89
CA VAL A 120 -25.12 -13.91 -3.89
C VAL A 120 -23.96 -13.05 -3.32
N PRO A 121 -23.46 -12.07 -4.08
CA PRO A 121 -22.11 -11.57 -3.98
C PRO A 121 -21.92 -10.26 -3.22
N THR A 122 -20.74 -10.14 -2.63
CA THR A 122 -20.22 -8.95 -1.96
C THR A 122 -19.89 -7.88 -3.00
N THR A 123 -20.60 -6.75 -2.96
CA THR A 123 -20.21 -5.54 -3.67
C THR A 123 -19.79 -4.46 -2.70
N THR A 124 -19.04 -3.45 -3.17
CA THR A 124 -18.46 -2.38 -2.35
C THR A 124 -19.16 -1.05 -2.61
N SER A 125 -18.83 0.02 -1.90
CA SER A 125 -19.42 1.34 -2.15
C SER A 125 -18.95 2.03 -3.45
N LEU A 126 -17.99 1.45 -4.20
CA LEU A 126 -17.39 2.15 -5.35
C LEU A 126 -18.35 2.27 -6.54
N PRO A 127 -18.28 3.40 -7.29
CA PRO A 127 -19.13 3.63 -8.44
C PRO A 127 -18.80 2.68 -9.59
N THR A 128 -19.83 2.11 -10.21
CA THR A 128 -19.70 1.31 -11.44
C THR A 128 -19.47 2.20 -12.67
N SER A 129 -18.68 1.74 -13.64
CA SER A 129 -18.30 2.52 -14.83
C SER A 129 -19.49 2.99 -15.68
N LYS A 130 -20.56 2.17 -15.77
CA LYS A 130 -21.82 2.51 -16.44
C LYS A 130 -22.95 1.62 -15.92
N VAL A 131 -24.09 2.22 -15.62
CA VAL A 131 -25.34 1.53 -15.25
C VAL A 131 -26.35 1.73 -16.40
N PHE A 132 -27.11 0.68 -16.73
CA PHE A 132 -28.08 0.68 -17.83
C PHE A 132 -29.50 0.49 -17.28
N GLY A 133 -30.47 1.23 -17.82
CA GLY A 133 -31.90 1.05 -17.56
C GLY A 133 -32.38 1.23 -16.12
N ARG A 134 -31.58 1.81 -15.21
CA ARG A 134 -31.90 1.90 -13.77
C ARG A 134 -32.06 3.32 -13.25
N ASP A 135 -32.12 4.33 -14.12
CA ASP A 135 -32.28 5.74 -13.71
C ASP A 135 -33.57 5.99 -12.95
N ARG A 136 -34.70 5.42 -13.40
CA ARG A 136 -36.00 5.57 -12.72
C ARG A 136 -35.99 4.93 -11.33
N ASP A 137 -35.40 3.74 -11.21
CA ASP A 137 -35.26 3.05 -9.93
C ASP A 137 -34.37 3.85 -8.98
N ARG A 138 -33.24 4.38 -9.49
CA ARG A 138 -32.34 5.26 -8.74
C ARG A 138 -33.09 6.49 -8.23
N ASP A 139 -33.76 7.23 -9.12
CA ASP A 139 -34.42 8.47 -8.76
C ASP A 139 -35.52 8.24 -7.72
N ARG A 140 -36.31 7.17 -7.88
CA ARG A 140 -37.31 6.76 -6.88
C ARG A 140 -36.70 6.46 -5.51
N ILE A 141 -35.57 5.74 -5.47
CA ILE A 141 -34.86 5.45 -4.22
C ILE A 141 -34.29 6.73 -3.62
N VAL A 142 -33.66 7.59 -4.43
CA VAL A 142 -33.07 8.84 -3.96
C VAL A 142 -34.15 9.75 -3.39
N ASP A 143 -35.27 9.92 -4.08
CA ASP A 143 -36.40 10.73 -3.61
C ASP A 143 -36.95 10.21 -2.28
N PHE A 144 -37.01 8.89 -2.10
CA PHE A 144 -37.39 8.29 -0.81
C PHE A 144 -36.38 8.56 0.31
N LEU A 145 -35.09 8.40 0.02
CA LEU A 145 -34.03 8.63 0.99
C LEU A 145 -33.95 10.10 1.41
N LEU A 146 -34.30 11.03 0.51
CA LEU A 146 -34.33 12.48 0.76
C LEU A 146 -35.66 12.98 1.35
N GLY A 147 -36.74 12.19 1.24
CA GLY A 147 -38.07 12.55 1.72
C GLY A 147 -38.15 12.72 3.25
N LYS A 148 -38.96 13.68 3.70
CA LYS A 148 -39.28 13.86 5.13
C LYS A 148 -40.17 12.70 5.59
N THR A 149 -39.80 12.03 6.68
CA THR A 149 -40.63 10.99 7.31
C THR A 149 -41.92 11.62 7.84
N THR A 150 -43.00 11.55 7.07
CA THR A 150 -44.36 11.85 7.48
C THR A 150 -44.99 10.62 8.12
N THR A 151 -44.49 10.22 9.28
CA THR A 151 -45.27 9.40 10.21
C THR A 151 -45.16 10.05 11.58
N ALA A 152 -46.27 10.72 11.93
CA ALA A 152 -46.55 11.18 13.26
C ALA A 152 -46.56 9.99 14.23
N GLU A 153 -45.93 10.19 15.39
CA GLU A 153 -46.39 9.70 16.69
C GLU A 153 -46.78 8.20 16.78
N ALA A 154 -45.83 7.26 16.60
CA ALA A 154 -45.99 5.91 17.18
C ALA A 154 -44.74 5.00 17.24
N SER A 155 -43.68 5.21 16.44
CA SER A 155 -42.54 4.26 16.43
C SER A 155 -41.34 4.79 17.21
N SER A 156 -40.82 3.97 18.12
CA SER A 156 -39.59 4.22 18.90
C SER A 156 -38.29 4.15 18.05
N ALA A 157 -38.41 4.01 16.73
CA ALA A 157 -37.30 3.76 15.83
C ALA A 157 -36.64 5.07 15.38
N LYS A 158 -35.32 5.19 15.57
CA LYS A 158 -34.54 6.40 15.27
C LYS A 158 -34.10 6.52 13.80
N TYR A 159 -34.45 5.55 12.96
CA TYR A 159 -34.17 5.50 11.53
C TYR A 159 -35.33 4.83 10.78
N SER A 160 -35.36 4.97 9.46
CA SER A 160 -36.32 4.27 8.58
C SER A 160 -35.60 3.37 7.58
N GLY A 161 -36.15 2.17 7.36
CA GLY A 161 -35.61 1.18 6.43
C GLY A 161 -36.21 1.29 5.02
N LEU A 162 -35.38 1.05 4.00
CA LEU A 162 -35.79 0.77 2.63
C LEU A 162 -35.14 -0.54 2.20
N ALA A 163 -35.86 -1.40 1.47
CA ALA A 163 -35.29 -2.63 0.95
C ALA A 163 -35.39 -2.74 -0.57
N ILE A 164 -34.31 -3.15 -1.23
CA ILE A 164 -34.28 -3.56 -2.63
C ILE A 164 -34.28 -5.09 -2.66
N VAL A 165 -35.37 -5.68 -3.14
CA VAL A 165 -35.57 -7.14 -3.13
C VAL A 165 -35.64 -7.67 -4.56
N GLY A 166 -34.91 -8.75 -4.84
CA GLY A 166 -34.88 -9.36 -6.16
C GLY A 166 -33.97 -10.58 -6.25
N LEU A 167 -34.08 -11.33 -7.35
CA LEU A 167 -33.29 -12.55 -7.59
C LEU A 167 -31.79 -12.25 -7.71
N GLY A 168 -30.98 -13.31 -7.63
CA GLY A 168 -29.52 -13.18 -7.73
C GLY A 168 -29.06 -12.73 -9.12
N GLY A 169 -28.04 -11.86 -9.16
CA GLY A 169 -27.47 -11.36 -10.41
C GLY A 169 -28.25 -10.22 -11.09
N MET A 170 -29.39 -9.78 -10.52
CA MET A 170 -30.25 -8.72 -11.09
C MET A 170 -29.71 -7.28 -10.99
N GLY A 171 -28.56 -7.06 -10.35
CA GLY A 171 -27.96 -5.74 -10.19
C GLY A 171 -28.49 -4.92 -8.99
N LYS A 172 -29.06 -5.57 -7.95
CA LYS A 172 -29.50 -4.88 -6.73
C LYS A 172 -28.41 -4.04 -6.09
N SER A 173 -27.24 -4.65 -5.89
CA SER A 173 -26.12 -3.97 -5.27
C SER A 173 -25.52 -2.91 -6.20
N THR A 174 -25.56 -3.12 -7.52
CA THR A 174 -25.25 -2.08 -8.52
C THR A 174 -26.20 -0.89 -8.44
N LEU A 175 -27.49 -1.12 -8.23
CA LEU A 175 -28.46 -0.04 -8.00
C LEU A 175 -28.21 0.67 -6.67
N ALA A 176 -27.92 -0.08 -5.60
CA ALA A 176 -27.54 0.51 -4.32
C ALA A 176 -26.24 1.33 -4.41
N GLN A 177 -25.22 0.87 -5.14
CA GLN A 177 -24.02 1.64 -5.47
C GLN A 177 -24.35 2.91 -6.26
N TYR A 178 -25.27 2.81 -7.21
CA TYR A 178 -25.67 3.92 -8.06
C TYR A 178 -26.37 5.03 -7.26
N VAL A 179 -27.19 4.64 -6.29
CA VAL A 179 -27.83 5.54 -5.32
C VAL A 179 -26.81 6.08 -4.32
N TYR A 180 -25.99 5.21 -3.73
CA TYR A 180 -25.02 5.58 -2.69
C TYR A 180 -24.04 6.66 -3.15
N ASN A 181 -23.66 6.62 -4.43
CA ASN A 181 -22.76 7.58 -5.08
C ASN A 181 -23.48 8.74 -5.80
N ASP A 182 -24.80 8.88 -5.66
CA ASP A 182 -25.53 10.03 -6.19
C ASP A 182 -25.16 11.30 -5.39
N LYS A 183 -24.91 12.42 -6.10
CA LYS A 183 -24.53 13.69 -5.45
C LYS A 183 -25.56 14.17 -4.44
N ARG A 184 -26.85 13.95 -4.71
CA ARG A 184 -27.94 14.35 -3.80
C ARG A 184 -27.89 13.57 -2.48
N ILE A 185 -27.46 12.31 -2.52
CA ILE A 185 -27.27 11.46 -1.34
C ILE A 185 -26.00 11.86 -0.59
N GLU A 186 -24.91 12.14 -1.32
CA GLU A 186 -23.65 12.62 -0.73
C GLU A 186 -23.82 13.93 0.05
N GLU A 187 -24.65 14.86 -0.44
CA GLU A 187 -24.93 16.13 0.22
C GLU A 187 -25.90 16.02 1.40
N CYS A 188 -26.68 14.93 1.51
CA CYS A 188 -27.74 14.77 2.51
C CYS A 188 -27.34 13.96 3.77
N PHE A 189 -26.35 13.07 3.66
CA PHE A 189 -25.93 12.19 4.76
C PHE A 189 -24.47 12.42 5.12
N ASP A 190 -24.21 12.84 6.35
CA ASP A 190 -22.87 13.16 6.84
C ASP A 190 -21.98 11.91 6.91
N ILE A 191 -22.60 10.79 7.28
CA ILE A 191 -21.96 9.48 7.37
C ILE A 191 -22.70 8.52 6.45
N ARG A 192 -21.96 7.96 5.49
CA ARG A 192 -22.42 6.88 4.63
C ARG A 192 -21.59 5.64 4.89
N MET A 193 -22.25 4.54 5.18
CA MET A 193 -21.64 3.27 5.53
C MET A 193 -22.10 2.18 4.57
N TRP A 194 -21.20 1.25 4.23
CA TRP A 194 -21.50 0.12 3.36
C TRP A 194 -20.92 -1.15 3.96
N VAL A 195 -21.77 -2.12 4.28
CA VAL A 195 -21.37 -3.41 4.84
C VAL A 195 -22.09 -4.53 4.12
N CYS A 196 -21.35 -5.58 3.79
CA CYS A 196 -21.89 -6.76 3.13
C CYS A 196 -21.97 -7.93 4.11
N ILE A 197 -23.14 -8.57 4.22
CA ILE A 197 -23.37 -9.63 5.21
C ILE A 197 -23.22 -11.04 4.59
N SER A 198 -23.71 -11.24 3.36
CA SER A 198 -23.59 -12.39 2.43
C SER A 198 -23.81 -13.83 2.92
N ARG A 199 -23.89 -14.10 4.24
CA ARG A 199 -24.20 -15.42 4.84
C ARG A 199 -24.98 -15.30 6.15
N LYS A 200 -24.29 -15.32 7.29
CA LYS A 200 -24.85 -15.26 8.64
C LYS A 200 -24.37 -13.98 9.30
N LEU A 201 -25.26 -13.31 10.02
CA LEU A 201 -24.92 -12.15 10.83
C LEU A 201 -23.96 -12.56 11.95
N ASP A 202 -22.67 -12.27 11.76
CA ASP A 202 -21.70 -12.19 12.85
C ASP A 202 -21.73 -10.78 13.41
N VAL A 203 -22.40 -10.60 14.55
CA VAL A 203 -22.61 -9.28 15.15
C VAL A 203 -21.28 -8.56 15.39
N HIS A 204 -20.23 -9.28 15.78
CA HIS A 204 -18.92 -8.70 16.08
C HIS A 204 -18.16 -8.30 14.82
N ARG A 205 -18.05 -9.22 13.85
CA ARG A 205 -17.37 -8.93 12.57
C ARG A 205 -18.06 -7.79 11.82
N HIS A 206 -19.38 -7.84 11.67
CA HIS A 206 -20.09 -6.83 10.88
C HIS A 206 -20.17 -5.48 11.61
N ALA A 207 -20.27 -5.44 12.95
CA ALA A 207 -20.18 -4.17 13.69
C ALA A 207 -18.80 -3.51 13.47
N ARG A 208 -17.75 -4.32 13.32
CA ARG A 208 -16.40 -3.85 12.99
C ARG A 208 -16.37 -3.24 11.59
N GLU A 209 -16.89 -3.95 10.60
CA GLU A 209 -16.97 -3.47 9.21
C GLU A 209 -17.78 -2.17 9.11
N ILE A 210 -18.89 -2.02 9.86
CA ILE A 210 -19.66 -0.77 9.90
C ILE A 210 -18.77 0.36 10.44
N MET A 211 -18.06 0.11 11.54
CA MET A 211 -17.20 1.11 12.16
C MET A 211 -16.05 1.53 11.24
N GLU A 212 -15.43 0.58 10.54
CA GLU A 212 -14.40 0.84 9.53
C GLU A 212 -14.95 1.70 8.38
N SER A 213 -16.16 1.35 7.92
CA SER A 213 -16.84 2.11 6.87
C SER A 213 -17.22 3.52 7.34
N ALA A 214 -17.63 3.70 8.60
CA ALA A 214 -17.99 4.99 9.17
C ALA A 214 -16.77 5.91 9.31
N LYS A 215 -15.62 5.35 9.74
CA LYS A 215 -14.36 6.10 9.93
C LYS A 215 -13.53 6.28 8.66
N LYS A 216 -13.87 5.54 7.59
CA LYS A 216 -13.04 5.43 6.37
C LYS A 216 -11.59 5.05 6.69
N GLY A 217 -11.41 4.08 7.58
CA GLY A 217 -10.10 3.63 8.05
C GLY A 217 -10.19 2.33 8.87
N GLU A 218 -9.05 1.69 9.12
CA GLU A 218 -8.99 0.39 9.82
C GLU A 218 -9.45 0.51 11.28
N CYS A 219 -10.23 -0.46 11.76
CA CYS A 219 -10.73 -0.49 13.13
C CYS A 219 -9.57 -0.84 14.08
N PRO A 220 -9.37 -0.09 15.18
CA PRO A 220 -8.43 -0.50 16.21
C PRO A 220 -8.82 -1.89 16.73
N ARG A 221 -7.86 -2.82 16.91
CA ARG A 221 -8.16 -4.15 17.47
C ARG A 221 -8.91 -3.98 18.80
N VAL A 222 -10.17 -4.41 18.80
CA VAL A 222 -11.12 -4.41 19.92
C VAL A 222 -11.80 -5.77 19.86
N ASP A 223 -11.51 -6.62 20.85
CA ASP A 223 -12.01 -8.00 20.88
C ASP A 223 -13.34 -8.12 21.65
N ASN A 224 -13.80 -7.04 22.27
CA ASN A 224 -15.05 -6.97 23.02
C ASN A 224 -16.17 -6.33 22.17
N LEU A 225 -17.27 -7.05 21.97
CA LEU A 225 -18.43 -6.61 21.17
C LEU A 225 -19.09 -5.34 21.71
N ASP A 226 -19.25 -5.23 23.03
CA ASP A 226 -19.92 -4.09 23.66
C ASP A 226 -19.09 -2.81 23.45
N THR A 227 -17.77 -2.88 23.59
CA THR A 227 -16.86 -1.76 23.30
C THR A 227 -16.93 -1.34 21.83
N LEU A 228 -17.02 -2.31 20.92
CA LEU A 228 -17.14 -2.04 19.49
C LEU A 228 -18.47 -1.36 19.14
N GLN A 229 -19.56 -1.85 19.71
CA GLN A 229 -20.91 -1.31 19.52
C GLN A 229 -21.10 0.05 20.19
N CYS A 230 -20.51 0.30 21.36
CA CYS A 230 -20.48 1.61 21.99
C CYS A 230 -19.81 2.63 21.08
N ARG A 231 -18.59 2.36 20.62
CA ARG A 231 -17.86 3.25 19.71
C ARG A 231 -18.61 3.54 18.42
N LEU A 232 -19.24 2.52 17.84
CA LEU A 232 -20.07 2.70 16.65
C LEU A 232 -21.23 3.66 16.95
N ARG A 233 -21.94 3.44 18.06
CA ARG A 233 -23.01 4.32 18.53
C ARG A 233 -22.53 5.75 18.77
N ASP A 234 -21.34 5.94 19.35
CA ASP A 234 -20.77 7.27 19.62
C ASP A 234 -20.52 8.06 18.33
N ILE A 235 -19.93 7.42 17.31
CA ILE A 235 -19.71 8.02 16.00
C ILE A 235 -21.03 8.44 15.36
N LEU A 236 -22.04 7.57 15.43
CA LEU A 236 -23.34 7.82 14.80
C LEU A 236 -24.14 8.90 15.54
N GLN A 237 -24.03 8.98 16.87
CA GLN A 237 -24.68 10.01 17.68
C GLN A 237 -24.17 11.42 17.36
N GLU A 238 -22.92 11.54 16.92
CA GLU A 238 -22.32 12.81 16.49
C GLU A 238 -22.76 13.23 15.08
N SER A 239 -23.24 12.30 14.26
CA SER A 239 -23.78 12.59 12.92
C SER A 239 -25.18 13.21 12.97
N GLN A 240 -25.50 14.16 12.06
CA GLN A 240 -26.87 14.66 11.93
C GLN A 240 -27.75 13.56 11.34
N LYS A 241 -27.32 12.99 10.22
CA LYS A 241 -27.98 11.86 9.54
C LYS A 241 -26.95 10.88 9.00
N PHE A 242 -27.24 9.59 9.11
CA PHE A 242 -26.46 8.55 8.46
C PHE A 242 -27.27 7.77 7.42
N LEU A 243 -26.57 7.22 6.44
CA LEU A 243 -27.06 6.18 5.55
C LEU A 243 -26.23 4.92 5.78
N LEU A 244 -26.87 3.83 6.20
CA LEU A 244 -26.24 2.51 6.27
C LEU A 244 -26.77 1.65 5.13
N VAL A 245 -25.88 1.20 4.25
CA VAL A 245 -26.21 0.16 3.26
C VAL A 245 -25.80 -1.19 3.81
N LEU A 246 -26.79 -2.07 3.99
CA LEU A 246 -26.60 -3.48 4.29
C LEU A 246 -26.80 -4.26 2.98
N ASP A 247 -25.68 -4.62 2.36
CA ASP A 247 -25.67 -5.32 1.08
C ASP A 247 -25.74 -6.84 1.27
N ASP A 248 -26.53 -7.46 0.39
CA ASP A 248 -26.86 -8.87 0.29
C ASP A 248 -27.18 -9.55 1.63
N VAL A 249 -28.26 -9.11 2.26
CA VAL A 249 -28.72 -9.67 3.53
C VAL A 249 -29.60 -10.90 3.31
N TRP A 250 -29.29 -11.96 4.08
CA TRP A 250 -29.97 -13.25 4.07
C TRP A 250 -30.85 -13.39 5.32
N PHE A 251 -32.12 -13.71 5.12
CA PHE A 251 -33.08 -13.95 6.20
C PHE A 251 -33.67 -15.36 6.09
N GLU A 252 -33.01 -16.36 6.68
CA GLU A 252 -33.54 -17.70 6.98
C GLU A 252 -34.61 -17.68 8.08
N LYS A 253 -35.50 -18.68 8.06
CA LYS A 253 -36.63 -18.81 9.01
C LYS A 253 -36.21 -19.06 10.47
N SER A 254 -34.94 -19.41 10.71
CA SER A 254 -34.38 -19.70 12.04
C SER A 254 -33.52 -18.58 12.63
N HIS A 255 -33.46 -17.40 12.00
CA HIS A 255 -32.71 -16.29 12.59
C HIS A 255 -33.39 -15.78 13.85
N ASN A 256 -32.58 -15.61 14.89
CA ASN A 256 -32.99 -14.98 16.12
C ASN A 256 -33.13 -13.48 15.86
N GLU A 257 -34.36 -12.95 15.92
CA GLU A 257 -34.66 -11.50 15.87
C GLU A 257 -33.72 -10.70 16.81
N THR A 258 -33.33 -11.32 17.93
CA THR A 258 -32.40 -10.78 18.92
C THR A 258 -30.98 -10.48 18.39
N GLU A 259 -30.46 -11.22 17.41
CA GLU A 259 -29.14 -10.93 16.80
C GLU A 259 -29.19 -9.64 15.97
N TRP A 260 -30.30 -9.41 15.27
CA TRP A 260 -30.52 -8.20 14.46
C TRP A 260 -30.82 -6.99 15.34
N GLU A 261 -31.61 -7.16 16.39
CA GLU A 261 -31.79 -6.14 17.43
C GLU A 261 -30.44 -5.74 18.04
N LEU A 262 -29.60 -6.72 18.41
CA LEU A 262 -28.28 -6.47 18.95
C LEU A 262 -27.37 -5.76 17.95
N PHE A 263 -27.38 -6.17 16.68
CA PHE A 263 -26.54 -5.56 15.63
C PHE A 263 -26.93 -4.12 15.28
N LEU A 264 -28.22 -3.82 15.23
CA LEU A 264 -28.74 -2.50 14.86
C LEU A 264 -28.97 -1.57 16.06
N ALA A 265 -28.94 -2.09 17.30
CA ALA A 265 -29.02 -1.30 18.53
C ALA A 265 -28.06 -0.09 18.60
N PRO A 266 -26.85 -0.12 18.02
CA PRO A 266 -25.94 1.02 18.02
C PRO A 266 -26.38 2.18 17.11
N LEU A 267 -27.32 1.97 16.18
CA LEU A 267 -27.66 2.93 15.13
C LEU A 267 -28.54 4.07 15.66
N VAL A 268 -27.89 5.11 16.18
CA VAL A 268 -28.53 6.29 16.77
C VAL A 268 -27.92 7.55 16.17
N SER A 269 -28.73 8.47 15.66
CA SER A 269 -28.29 9.79 15.15
C SER A 269 -28.88 10.95 15.94
N LYS A 270 -28.34 12.16 15.75
CA LYS A 270 -28.79 13.39 16.42
C LYS A 270 -30.15 13.89 15.94
N GLN A 271 -30.43 13.77 14.64
CA GLN A 271 -31.72 14.15 14.04
C GLN A 271 -32.47 12.92 13.52
N SER A 272 -33.80 13.07 13.38
CA SER A 272 -34.61 12.13 12.62
C SER A 272 -34.32 12.25 11.12
N GLY A 273 -34.38 11.12 10.43
CA GLY A 273 -34.15 11.05 8.98
C GLY A 273 -32.95 10.20 8.55
N SER A 274 -32.24 9.54 9.48
CA SER A 274 -31.28 8.49 9.12
C SER A 274 -31.97 7.30 8.45
N LYS A 275 -31.26 6.67 7.51
CA LYS A 275 -31.81 5.64 6.63
C LYS A 275 -30.97 4.37 6.67
N VAL A 276 -31.64 3.22 6.62
CA VAL A 276 -31.00 1.92 6.39
C VAL A 276 -31.48 1.38 5.05
N LEU A 277 -30.58 1.25 4.08
CA LEU A 277 -30.85 0.67 2.78
C LEU A 277 -30.40 -0.79 2.79
N VAL A 278 -31.32 -1.71 2.55
CA VAL A 278 -31.03 -3.15 2.54
C VAL A 278 -31.15 -3.67 1.13
N THR A 279 -30.19 -4.47 0.66
CA THR A 279 -30.42 -5.33 -0.51
C THR A 279 -30.62 -6.76 -0.04
N SER A 280 -31.66 -7.43 -0.53
CA SER A 280 -31.95 -8.81 -0.13
C SER A 280 -32.54 -9.63 -1.28
N ARG A 281 -32.44 -10.95 -1.15
CA ARG A 281 -33.22 -11.88 -1.97
C ARG A 281 -34.51 -12.32 -1.31
N SER A 282 -34.59 -12.19 0.01
CA SER A 282 -35.76 -12.60 0.77
C SER A 282 -36.79 -11.46 0.79
N LYS A 283 -38.06 -11.83 0.73
CA LYS A 283 -39.18 -10.90 0.91
C LYS A 283 -39.49 -10.66 2.39
N THR A 284 -38.99 -11.51 3.28
CA THR A 284 -39.18 -11.40 4.73
C THR A 284 -37.99 -10.68 5.35
N LEU A 285 -38.24 -9.53 5.98
CA LEU A 285 -37.24 -8.71 6.65
C LEU A 285 -37.53 -8.69 8.16
N PRO A 286 -36.52 -8.71 9.05
CA PRO A 286 -36.66 -8.50 10.48
C PRO A 286 -37.36 -7.19 10.78
N ALA A 287 -38.18 -7.17 11.84
CA ALA A 287 -38.85 -5.96 12.30
C ALA A 287 -37.84 -4.89 12.72
N ALA A 288 -36.69 -5.32 13.26
CA ALA A 288 -35.58 -4.44 13.65
C ALA A 288 -35.08 -3.51 12.52
N ILE A 289 -35.22 -3.88 11.24
CA ILE A 289 -34.78 -3.05 10.10
C ILE A 289 -35.71 -1.83 9.89
N CYS A 290 -36.90 -1.81 10.49
CA CYS A 290 -37.88 -0.73 10.42
C CYS A 290 -38.28 -0.39 8.97
N CYS A 291 -38.46 -1.43 8.13
CA CYS A 291 -38.87 -1.32 6.73
C CYS A 291 -40.37 -1.66 6.60
N GLU A 292 -41.18 -0.66 6.22
CA GLU A 292 -42.60 -0.86 5.93
C GLU A 292 -42.78 -1.51 4.55
N GLN A 293 -43.90 -2.20 4.32
CA GLN A 293 -44.14 -2.92 3.06
C GLN A 293 -44.16 -1.98 1.84
N GLU A 294 -44.61 -0.74 2.01
CA GLU A 294 -44.58 0.28 0.96
C GLU A 294 -43.17 0.79 0.61
N HIS A 295 -42.17 0.50 1.45
CA HIS A 295 -40.76 0.86 1.30
C HIS A 295 -39.91 -0.32 0.76
N VAL A 296 -40.55 -1.39 0.29
CA VAL A 296 -39.88 -2.51 -0.38
C VAL A 296 -39.95 -2.31 -1.90
N ILE A 297 -38.80 -2.09 -2.52
CA ILE A 297 -38.65 -1.98 -3.96
C ILE A 297 -38.30 -3.34 -4.52
N HIS A 298 -39.26 -3.94 -5.22
CA HIS A 298 -39.03 -5.15 -5.98
C HIS A 298 -38.30 -4.81 -7.28
N LEU A 299 -37.04 -5.23 -7.38
CA LEU A 299 -36.25 -5.00 -8.57
C LEU A 299 -36.74 -5.94 -9.67
N GLU A 300 -37.44 -5.38 -10.64
CA GLU A 300 -37.95 -6.10 -11.80
C GLU A 300 -36.83 -6.42 -12.79
N ASN A 301 -37.13 -7.33 -13.72
CA ASN A 301 -36.22 -7.64 -14.82
C ASN A 301 -35.92 -6.38 -15.65
N MET A 302 -34.73 -6.36 -16.25
CA MET A 302 -34.32 -5.25 -17.10
C MET A 302 -35.14 -5.25 -18.40
N ASP A 303 -35.54 -4.07 -18.86
CA ASP A 303 -36.16 -3.91 -20.18
C ASP A 303 -35.27 -4.50 -21.28
N ASP A 304 -35.86 -5.14 -22.28
CA ASP A 304 -35.11 -5.85 -23.32
C ASP A 304 -34.16 -4.94 -24.09
N THR A 305 -34.51 -3.67 -24.28
CA THR A 305 -33.67 -2.71 -24.99
C THR A 305 -32.43 -2.34 -24.18
N GLU A 306 -32.61 -2.08 -22.89
CA GLU A 306 -31.53 -1.78 -21.93
C GLU A 306 -30.65 -3.00 -21.66
N PHE A 307 -31.28 -4.18 -21.59
CA PHE A 307 -30.58 -5.46 -21.43
C PHE A 307 -29.71 -5.79 -22.64
N LEU A 308 -30.24 -5.58 -23.85
CA LEU A 308 -29.47 -5.71 -25.09
C LEU A 308 -28.32 -4.69 -25.12
N ALA A 309 -28.55 -3.45 -24.69
CA ALA A 309 -27.51 -2.43 -24.61
C ALA A 309 -26.38 -2.83 -23.64
N LEU A 310 -26.71 -3.37 -22.47
CA LEU A 310 -25.75 -3.92 -21.52
C LEU A 310 -24.94 -5.07 -22.13
N PHE A 311 -25.62 -6.03 -22.75
CA PHE A 311 -24.95 -7.17 -23.39
C PHE A 311 -24.01 -6.72 -24.52
N LYS A 312 -24.51 -5.85 -25.43
CA LYS A 312 -23.71 -5.29 -26.53
C LYS A 312 -22.53 -4.47 -25.99
N HIS A 313 -22.71 -3.71 -24.93
CA HIS A 313 -21.62 -2.95 -24.30
C HIS A 313 -20.46 -3.86 -23.90
N HIS A 314 -20.73 -5.01 -23.28
CA HIS A 314 -19.69 -5.97 -22.90
C HIS A 314 -19.17 -6.77 -24.11
N ALA A 315 -20.05 -7.26 -24.99
CA ALA A 315 -19.69 -8.07 -26.14
C ALA A 315 -18.86 -7.33 -27.21
N PHE A 316 -19.01 -6.02 -27.29
CA PHE A 316 -18.28 -5.18 -28.25
C PHE A 316 -17.27 -4.23 -27.60
N SER A 317 -16.90 -4.45 -26.33
CA SER A 317 -15.91 -3.64 -25.57
C SER A 317 -14.44 -3.79 -26.03
N GLY A 318 -14.20 -4.48 -27.15
CA GLY A 318 -12.86 -4.83 -27.67
C GLY A 318 -12.41 -4.02 -28.89
N ALA A 319 -11.38 -4.51 -29.58
CA ALA A 319 -10.86 -3.88 -30.79
C ALA A 319 -11.96 -3.74 -31.86
N GLU A 320 -12.04 -2.57 -32.50
CA GLU A 320 -13.11 -2.22 -33.43
C GLU A 320 -13.20 -3.21 -34.60
N ILE A 321 -14.39 -3.76 -34.83
CA ILE A 321 -14.68 -4.63 -35.96
C ILE A 321 -14.92 -3.74 -37.17
N LYS A 322 -13.85 -3.53 -37.97
CA LYS A 322 -13.88 -2.69 -39.18
C LYS A 322 -14.77 -3.25 -40.32
N ASP A 323 -15.01 -4.56 -40.32
CA ASP A 323 -15.91 -5.20 -41.30
C ASP A 323 -17.37 -4.98 -40.87
N GLN A 324 -18.05 -4.08 -41.58
CA GLN A 324 -19.43 -3.70 -41.29
C GLN A 324 -20.40 -4.87 -41.48
N LEU A 325 -20.20 -5.75 -42.46
CA LEU A 325 -21.09 -6.88 -42.72
C LEU A 325 -20.96 -7.94 -41.61
N LEU A 326 -19.73 -8.22 -41.18
CA LEU A 326 -19.48 -9.10 -40.04
C LEU A 326 -20.07 -8.51 -38.76
N ARG A 327 -19.88 -7.21 -38.54
CA ARG A 327 -20.43 -6.50 -37.38
C ARG A 327 -21.95 -6.62 -37.31
N THR A 328 -22.67 -6.37 -38.42
CA THR A 328 -24.13 -6.53 -38.47
C THR A 328 -24.54 -7.96 -38.13
N LYS A 329 -23.90 -8.98 -38.71
CA LYS A 329 -24.23 -10.38 -38.40
C LYS A 329 -23.98 -10.76 -36.93
N LEU A 330 -22.93 -10.20 -36.32
CA LEU A 330 -22.65 -10.40 -34.90
C LEU A 330 -23.65 -9.65 -34.02
N GLU A 331 -24.09 -8.45 -34.41
CA GLU A 331 -25.14 -7.70 -33.72
C GLU A 331 -26.50 -8.40 -33.79
N ASP A 332 -26.84 -9.02 -34.93
CA ASP A 332 -28.05 -9.86 -35.08
C ASP A 332 -27.98 -11.09 -34.16
N THR A 333 -26.82 -11.75 -34.14
CA THR A 333 -26.60 -12.91 -33.26
C THR A 333 -26.59 -12.49 -31.79
N ALA A 334 -26.08 -11.30 -31.46
CA ALA A 334 -26.07 -10.74 -30.12
C ALA A 334 -27.50 -10.53 -29.61
N GLU A 335 -28.39 -10.04 -30.48
CA GLU A 335 -29.81 -9.87 -30.15
C GLU A 335 -30.50 -11.21 -29.87
N GLU A 336 -30.21 -12.23 -30.68
CA GLU A 336 -30.75 -13.58 -30.44
C GLU A 336 -30.22 -14.19 -29.14
N ILE A 337 -28.95 -13.98 -28.80
CA ILE A 337 -28.36 -14.45 -27.54
C ILE A 337 -29.03 -13.73 -26.37
N ALA A 338 -29.14 -12.40 -26.41
CA ALA A 338 -29.74 -11.61 -25.35
C ALA A 338 -31.18 -12.07 -25.03
N LYS A 339 -31.99 -12.38 -26.04
CA LYS A 339 -33.35 -12.94 -25.88
C LYS A 339 -33.37 -14.25 -25.08
N ARG A 340 -32.27 -15.01 -25.03
CA ARG A 340 -32.17 -16.28 -24.29
C ARG A 340 -31.58 -16.15 -22.88
N LEU A 341 -30.94 -15.03 -22.53
CA LEU A 341 -30.26 -14.85 -21.23
C LEU A 341 -31.20 -14.50 -20.07
N GLY A 342 -32.51 -14.53 -20.28
CA GLY A 342 -33.52 -14.34 -19.23
C GLY A 342 -33.39 -13.02 -18.48
N GLN A 343 -32.91 -11.96 -19.15
CA GLN A 343 -32.76 -10.61 -18.59
C GLN A 343 -31.86 -10.54 -17.33
N CYS A 344 -30.91 -11.47 -17.14
CA CYS A 344 -29.96 -11.46 -16.02
C CYS A 344 -28.67 -10.64 -16.33
N PRO A 345 -28.45 -9.47 -15.69
CA PRO A 345 -27.31 -8.60 -15.97
C PRO A 345 -25.93 -9.25 -15.80
N LEU A 346 -25.75 -10.10 -14.78
CA LEU A 346 -24.47 -10.80 -14.57
C LEU A 346 -24.18 -11.80 -15.71
N ALA A 347 -25.19 -12.54 -16.15
CA ALA A 347 -25.07 -13.46 -17.27
C ALA A 347 -24.72 -12.70 -18.55
N ALA A 348 -25.38 -11.56 -18.80
CA ALA A 348 -25.06 -10.68 -19.91
C ALA A 348 -23.62 -10.16 -19.86
N LYS A 349 -23.14 -9.73 -18.69
CA LYS A 349 -21.76 -9.25 -18.50
C LYS A 349 -20.74 -10.35 -18.75
N VAL A 350 -20.88 -11.52 -18.13
CA VAL A 350 -19.89 -12.61 -18.25
C VAL A 350 -19.88 -13.19 -19.67
N LEU A 351 -21.05 -13.47 -20.25
CA LEU A 351 -21.13 -14.02 -21.62
C LEU A 351 -20.73 -12.98 -22.66
N GLY A 352 -21.15 -11.73 -22.49
CA GLY A 352 -20.74 -10.61 -23.35
C GLY A 352 -19.22 -10.46 -23.32
N SER A 353 -18.61 -10.33 -22.14
CA SER A 353 -17.15 -10.26 -21.99
C SER A 353 -16.42 -11.48 -22.57
N ARG A 354 -17.04 -12.66 -22.57
CA ARG A 354 -16.43 -13.87 -23.18
C ARG A 354 -16.47 -13.86 -24.70
N LEU A 355 -17.53 -13.34 -25.29
CA LEU A 355 -17.67 -13.15 -26.73
C LEU A 355 -16.90 -11.93 -27.23
N CYS A 356 -16.51 -11.03 -26.32
CA CYS A 356 -15.67 -9.89 -26.62
C CYS A 356 -14.40 -10.35 -27.36
N ARG A 357 -14.09 -9.67 -28.47
CA ARG A 357 -12.95 -9.93 -29.37
C ARG A 357 -13.08 -11.20 -30.24
N LYS A 358 -14.18 -11.95 -30.18
CA LYS A 358 -14.42 -13.10 -31.08
C LYS A 358 -15.07 -12.66 -32.38
N LYS A 359 -14.34 -12.84 -33.48
CA LYS A 359 -14.82 -12.54 -34.85
C LYS A 359 -15.53 -13.71 -35.53
N ASP A 360 -15.38 -14.92 -34.98
CA ASP A 360 -15.99 -16.13 -35.56
C ASP A 360 -17.46 -16.24 -35.17
N ILE A 361 -18.35 -16.12 -36.15
CA ILE A 361 -19.79 -16.24 -35.95
C ILE A 361 -20.22 -17.63 -35.49
N ALA A 362 -19.43 -18.68 -35.77
CA ALA A 362 -19.73 -20.03 -35.31
C ALA A 362 -19.61 -20.14 -33.78
N GLU A 363 -18.67 -19.43 -33.16
CA GLU A 363 -18.55 -19.35 -31.69
C GLU A 363 -19.76 -18.66 -31.06
N TRP A 364 -20.26 -17.58 -31.68
CA TRP A 364 -21.48 -16.90 -31.24
C TRP A 364 -22.72 -17.78 -31.39
N LYS A 365 -22.88 -18.44 -32.55
CA LYS A 365 -23.98 -19.40 -32.78
C LYS A 365 -23.90 -20.63 -31.88
N ALA A 366 -22.73 -20.99 -31.36
CA ALA A 366 -22.60 -22.07 -30.40
C ALA A 366 -23.24 -21.72 -29.05
N ALA A 367 -23.26 -20.44 -28.64
CA ALA A 367 -23.96 -19.99 -27.44
C ALA A 367 -25.48 -20.20 -27.57
N LEU A 368 -26.04 -20.03 -28.78
CA LEU A 368 -27.46 -20.27 -29.09
C LEU A 368 -27.87 -21.75 -29.09
N LYS A 369 -26.92 -22.69 -29.04
CA LYS A 369 -27.23 -24.14 -29.05
C LYS A 369 -27.41 -24.71 -27.63
N LEU A 370 -27.22 -23.92 -26.59
CA LEU A 370 -27.45 -24.35 -25.21
C LEU A 370 -28.92 -24.25 -24.82
N GLY A 371 -29.28 -25.00 -23.77
CA GLY A 371 -30.63 -25.04 -23.19
C GLY A 371 -31.05 -23.70 -22.58
N ASP A 372 -31.80 -23.75 -21.49
CA ASP A 372 -32.32 -22.52 -20.87
C ASP A 372 -31.19 -21.68 -20.23
N LEU A 373 -30.77 -20.61 -20.92
CA LEU A 373 -29.74 -19.68 -20.46
C LEU A 373 -30.28 -18.61 -19.49
N SER A 374 -31.59 -18.62 -19.20
CA SER A 374 -32.19 -17.72 -18.20
C SER A 374 -31.70 -18.02 -16.78
N ASP A 375 -31.22 -19.24 -16.53
CA ASP A 375 -30.58 -19.61 -15.28
C ASP A 375 -29.11 -19.11 -15.24
N PRO A 376 -28.74 -18.25 -14.25
CA PRO A 376 -27.39 -17.72 -14.14
C PRO A 376 -26.31 -18.81 -14.02
N PHE A 377 -26.62 -19.94 -13.37
CA PHE A 377 -25.69 -21.05 -13.22
C PHE A 377 -25.34 -21.69 -14.58
N THR A 378 -26.33 -21.90 -15.45
CA THR A 378 -26.14 -22.42 -16.81
C THR A 378 -25.30 -21.49 -17.68
N SER A 379 -25.53 -20.18 -17.57
CA SER A 379 -24.73 -19.16 -18.28
C SER A 379 -23.26 -19.12 -17.81
N LEU A 380 -23.03 -19.22 -16.50
CA LEU A 380 -21.68 -19.27 -15.92
C LEU A 380 -20.96 -20.58 -16.26
N LEU A 381 -21.69 -21.70 -16.22
CA LEU A 381 -21.17 -23.01 -16.59
C LEU A 381 -20.66 -23.01 -18.02
N TRP A 382 -21.39 -22.42 -18.96
CA TRP A 382 -20.90 -22.30 -20.33
C TRP A 382 -19.61 -21.46 -20.41
N SER A 383 -19.57 -20.30 -19.75
CA SER A 383 -18.38 -19.46 -19.74
C SER A 383 -17.16 -20.22 -19.19
N TYR A 384 -17.36 -20.97 -18.11
CA TYR A 384 -16.37 -21.84 -17.50
C TYR A 384 -15.93 -22.99 -18.42
N GLU A 385 -16.85 -23.72 -19.04
CA GLU A 385 -16.56 -24.82 -19.97
C GLU A 385 -15.75 -24.36 -21.19
N LYS A 386 -15.85 -23.08 -21.56
CA LYS A 386 -15.05 -22.49 -22.64
C LYS A 386 -13.68 -21.99 -22.20
N LEU A 387 -13.37 -21.92 -20.91
CA LEU A 387 -12.03 -21.58 -20.45
C LEU A 387 -11.05 -22.68 -20.81
N ASP A 388 -9.78 -22.31 -20.98
CA ASP A 388 -8.70 -23.30 -21.03
C ASP A 388 -8.73 -24.14 -19.74
N PRO A 389 -8.58 -25.47 -19.79
CA PRO A 389 -8.63 -26.33 -18.61
C PRO A 389 -7.65 -25.93 -17.49
N ARG A 390 -6.57 -25.21 -17.79
CA ARG A 390 -5.65 -24.67 -16.79
C ARG A 390 -6.26 -23.48 -16.05
N LEU A 391 -6.92 -22.57 -16.78
CA LEU A 391 -7.66 -21.45 -16.18
C LEU A 391 -8.83 -21.94 -15.33
N GLN A 392 -9.49 -23.02 -15.75
CA GLN A 392 -10.53 -23.67 -14.94
C GLN A 392 -9.99 -24.10 -13.57
N ARG A 393 -8.80 -24.72 -13.52
CA ARG A 393 -8.16 -25.12 -12.25
C ARG A 393 -7.78 -23.90 -11.39
N CYS A 394 -7.19 -22.87 -11.99
CA CYS A 394 -6.88 -21.62 -11.32
C CYS A 394 -8.13 -20.99 -10.69
N PHE A 395 -9.24 -20.93 -11.44
CA PHE A 395 -10.52 -20.40 -10.99
C PHE A 395 -11.12 -21.21 -9.84
N LEU A 396 -11.15 -22.54 -9.94
CA LEU A 396 -11.64 -23.40 -8.86
C LEU A 396 -10.81 -23.25 -7.58
N TYR A 397 -9.49 -23.09 -7.71
CA TYR A 397 -8.59 -22.89 -6.57
C TYR A 397 -8.89 -21.60 -5.79
N CYS A 398 -9.39 -20.56 -6.46
CA CYS A 398 -9.78 -19.31 -5.80
C CYS A 398 -10.91 -19.49 -4.78
N SER A 399 -11.69 -20.57 -4.87
CA SER A 399 -12.70 -20.93 -3.86
C SER A 399 -12.11 -21.23 -2.48
N LEU A 400 -10.78 -21.41 -2.34
CA LEU A 400 -10.13 -21.59 -1.04
C LEU A 400 -10.12 -20.33 -0.19
N PHE A 401 -10.23 -19.16 -0.80
CA PHE A 401 -10.25 -17.89 -0.07
C PHE A 401 -11.68 -17.55 0.32
N PRO A 402 -11.90 -16.84 1.44
CA PRO A 402 -13.24 -16.42 1.84
C PRO A 402 -13.83 -15.44 0.82
N LYS A 403 -15.16 -15.32 0.82
CA LYS A 403 -15.87 -14.32 0.03
C LYS A 403 -15.42 -12.91 0.40
N GLY A 404 -15.40 -12.00 -0.57
CA GLY A 404 -14.90 -10.63 -0.36
C GLY A 404 -13.38 -10.50 -0.21
N HIS A 405 -12.61 -11.58 -0.30
CA HIS A 405 -11.14 -11.52 -0.21
C HIS A 405 -10.52 -10.64 -1.30
N GLY A 406 -9.63 -9.72 -0.89
CA GLY A 406 -8.84 -8.89 -1.78
C GLY A 406 -7.62 -9.63 -2.29
N TYR A 407 -7.70 -10.17 -3.50
CA TYR A 407 -6.60 -10.88 -4.16
C TYR A 407 -5.51 -9.90 -4.63
N ARG A 408 -4.27 -10.15 -4.21
CA ARG A 408 -3.08 -9.60 -4.87
C ARG A 408 -2.70 -10.50 -6.05
N PRO A 409 -2.61 -9.99 -7.28
CA PRO A 409 -2.35 -10.82 -8.46
C PRO A 409 -1.09 -11.67 -8.33
N GLU A 410 0.01 -11.08 -7.84
CA GLU A 410 1.31 -11.75 -7.74
C GLU A 410 1.28 -12.92 -6.76
N GLU A 411 0.63 -12.75 -5.60
CA GLU A 411 0.49 -13.79 -4.59
C GLU A 411 -0.35 -14.97 -5.10
N LEU A 412 -1.47 -14.68 -5.76
CA LEU A 412 -2.34 -15.72 -6.31
C LEU A 412 -1.65 -16.49 -7.44
N VAL A 413 -0.90 -15.79 -8.30
CA VAL A 413 -0.09 -16.40 -9.35
C VAL A 413 0.98 -17.32 -8.77
N HIS A 414 1.66 -16.91 -7.70
CA HIS A 414 2.65 -17.75 -7.03
C HIS A 414 2.04 -19.06 -6.51
N LEU A 415 0.82 -19.03 -5.97
CA LEU A 415 0.11 -20.23 -5.53
C LEU A 415 -0.25 -21.15 -6.71
N TRP A 416 -0.75 -20.60 -7.82
CA TRP A 416 -1.04 -21.38 -9.03
C TRP A 416 0.21 -22.03 -9.63
N VAL A 417 1.34 -21.33 -9.61
CA VAL A 417 2.63 -21.87 -10.05
C VAL A 417 3.10 -22.99 -9.13
N ALA A 418 2.99 -22.82 -7.81
CA ALA A 418 3.36 -23.82 -6.82
C ALA A 418 2.53 -25.12 -6.95
N GLU A 419 1.22 -24.99 -7.16
CA GLU A 419 0.33 -26.14 -7.41
C GLU A 419 0.58 -26.81 -8.76
N GLY A 420 1.20 -26.10 -9.72
CA GLY A 420 1.51 -26.58 -11.06
C GLY A 420 0.35 -26.40 -12.05
N PHE A 421 -0.52 -25.41 -11.84
CA PHE A 421 -1.61 -25.09 -12.75
C PHE A 421 -1.16 -24.30 -13.98
N VAL A 422 -0.05 -23.57 -13.87
CA VAL A 422 0.52 -22.78 -14.97
C VAL A 422 1.44 -23.66 -15.83
N GLY A 423 1.14 -23.75 -17.12
CA GLY A 423 1.94 -24.53 -18.07
C GLY A 423 3.16 -23.76 -18.57
N SER A 424 4.28 -24.46 -18.83
CA SER A 424 5.41 -23.84 -19.53
C SER A 424 5.06 -23.64 -21.00
N CYS A 425 5.35 -22.45 -21.52
CA CYS A 425 5.19 -22.14 -22.94
C CYS A 425 6.51 -22.45 -23.67
N ASN A 426 6.51 -23.43 -24.58
CA ASN A 426 7.69 -23.83 -25.37
C ASN A 426 8.21 -22.75 -26.35
N LEU A 427 7.61 -21.56 -26.39
CA LEU A 427 7.76 -20.58 -27.48
C LEU A 427 8.34 -19.23 -27.04
N SER A 428 8.70 -19.02 -25.77
CA SER A 428 9.25 -17.73 -25.31
C SER A 428 10.17 -17.87 -24.09
N ARG A 429 11.14 -16.95 -23.94
CA ARG A 429 11.96 -16.73 -22.72
C ARG A 429 11.15 -16.25 -21.49
N ARG A 430 9.87 -16.58 -21.41
CA ARG A 430 8.95 -16.11 -20.35
C ARG A 430 8.94 -17.05 -19.16
N THR A 431 8.77 -16.52 -17.97
CA THR A 431 8.66 -17.35 -16.76
C THR A 431 7.24 -17.86 -16.50
N LEU A 432 7.11 -18.80 -15.58
CA LEU A 432 5.79 -19.30 -15.17
C LEU A 432 4.97 -18.22 -14.47
N GLU A 433 5.62 -17.30 -13.77
CA GLU A 433 5.00 -16.18 -13.09
C GLU A 433 4.43 -15.17 -14.10
N GLU A 434 5.17 -14.89 -15.19
CA GLU A 434 4.66 -14.06 -16.30
C GLU A 434 3.47 -14.73 -17.02
N ALA A 435 3.57 -16.03 -17.31
CA ALA A 435 2.45 -16.79 -17.90
C ALA A 435 1.24 -16.88 -16.95
N GLY A 436 1.48 -16.98 -15.64
CA GLY A 436 0.43 -16.97 -14.63
C GLY A 436 -0.24 -15.60 -14.52
N MET A 437 0.52 -14.52 -14.69
CA MET A 437 -0.04 -13.17 -14.78
C MET A 437 -0.91 -13.00 -16.04
N ASP A 438 -0.49 -13.57 -17.19
CA ASP A 438 -1.34 -13.64 -18.38
C ASP A 438 -2.66 -14.38 -18.08
N TYR A 439 -2.61 -15.50 -17.34
CA TYR A 439 -3.81 -16.24 -16.92
C TYR A 439 -4.72 -15.39 -16.02
N PHE A 440 -4.15 -14.65 -15.09
CA PHE A 440 -4.88 -13.72 -14.23
C PHE A 440 -5.57 -12.64 -15.07
N ASN A 441 -4.84 -12.02 -15.99
CA ASN A 441 -5.35 -10.98 -16.88
C ASN A 441 -6.44 -11.49 -17.83
N ASP A 442 -6.36 -12.74 -18.28
CA ASP A 442 -7.42 -13.39 -19.06
C ASP A 442 -8.71 -13.57 -18.24
N MET A 443 -8.59 -13.96 -16.96
CA MET A 443 -9.74 -14.06 -16.05
C MET A 443 -10.34 -12.68 -15.71
N VAL A 444 -9.51 -11.64 -15.53
CA VAL A 444 -9.98 -10.26 -15.40
C VAL A 444 -10.73 -9.82 -16.66
N SER A 445 -10.18 -10.10 -17.85
CA SER A 445 -10.82 -9.80 -19.13
C SER A 445 -12.15 -10.53 -19.29
N GLY A 446 -12.23 -11.77 -18.82
CA GLY A 446 -13.47 -12.56 -18.75
C GLY A 446 -14.46 -12.12 -17.67
N SER A 447 -14.18 -11.03 -16.94
CA SER A 447 -14.98 -10.52 -15.82
C SER A 447 -15.12 -11.48 -14.63
N PHE A 448 -14.20 -12.46 -14.49
CA PHE A 448 -14.14 -13.34 -13.32
C PHE A 448 -13.61 -12.63 -12.07
N PHE A 449 -12.73 -11.64 -12.27
CA PHE A 449 -12.22 -10.74 -11.24
C PHE A 449 -12.56 -9.28 -11.57
N GLN A 450 -12.72 -8.46 -10.53
CA GLN A 450 -12.98 -7.03 -10.64
C GLN A 450 -11.94 -6.26 -9.83
N ARG A 451 -11.44 -5.15 -10.39
CA ARG A 451 -10.39 -4.33 -9.73
C ARG A 451 -11.01 -3.45 -8.63
N TYR A 452 -10.44 -3.51 -7.43
CA TYR A 452 -10.81 -2.72 -6.26
C TYR A 452 -9.57 -2.06 -5.65
N GLY A 453 -9.36 -0.76 -5.93
CA GLY A 453 -8.13 -0.07 -5.53
C GLY A 453 -6.88 -0.76 -6.09
N ARG A 454 -6.02 -1.27 -5.20
CA ARG A 454 -4.81 -2.05 -5.52
C ARG A 454 -5.04 -3.57 -5.58
N TYR A 455 -6.23 -4.04 -5.23
CA TYR A 455 -6.58 -5.46 -5.13
C TYR A 455 -7.60 -5.85 -6.21
N TYR A 456 -7.86 -7.14 -6.33
CA TYR A 456 -8.95 -7.68 -7.14
C TYR A 456 -9.90 -8.48 -6.25
N VAL A 457 -11.18 -8.50 -6.58
CA VAL A 457 -12.20 -9.26 -5.86
C VAL A 457 -12.94 -10.17 -6.85
N MET A 458 -13.23 -11.40 -6.43
CA MET A 458 -14.11 -12.31 -7.16
C MET A 458 -15.54 -12.10 -6.67
N HIS A 459 -16.48 -11.98 -7.61
CA HIS A 459 -17.89 -11.84 -7.29
C HIS A 459 -18.42 -13.13 -6.66
N ASP A 460 -19.08 -13.09 -5.51
CA ASP A 460 -19.46 -14.33 -4.81
C ASP A 460 -20.38 -15.30 -5.59
N ILE A 461 -21.18 -14.90 -6.60
CA ILE A 461 -21.85 -15.92 -7.46
C ILE A 461 -20.80 -16.75 -8.20
N LEU A 462 -19.71 -16.12 -8.68
CA LEU A 462 -18.59 -16.84 -9.29
C LEU A 462 -17.83 -17.65 -8.23
N HIS A 463 -17.69 -17.13 -7.02
CA HIS A 463 -17.09 -17.86 -5.91
C HIS A 463 -17.91 -19.10 -5.51
N ASP A 464 -19.22 -18.97 -5.35
CA ASP A 464 -20.17 -20.06 -5.06
C ASP A 464 -20.20 -21.08 -6.20
N PHE A 465 -20.12 -20.58 -7.43
CA PHE A 465 -19.99 -21.42 -8.61
C PHE A 465 -18.67 -22.22 -8.56
N ALA A 466 -17.53 -21.56 -8.30
CA ALA A 466 -16.24 -22.22 -8.12
C ALA A 466 -16.27 -23.24 -6.98
N GLU A 467 -16.82 -22.88 -5.83
CA GLU A 467 -17.00 -23.73 -4.66
C GLU A 467 -17.86 -24.95 -4.98
N SER A 468 -19.01 -24.76 -5.65
CA SER A 468 -19.91 -25.85 -6.02
C SER A 468 -19.24 -26.90 -6.90
N LEU A 469 -18.30 -26.47 -7.75
CA LEU A 469 -17.53 -27.33 -8.64
C LEU A 469 -16.27 -27.91 -7.98
N SER A 470 -15.77 -27.31 -6.89
CA SER A 470 -14.52 -27.69 -6.22
C SER A 470 -14.72 -28.48 -4.91
N ARG A 471 -15.96 -28.66 -4.42
CA ARG A 471 -16.27 -29.27 -3.10
C ARG A 471 -15.58 -30.61 -2.78
N GLU A 472 -15.25 -31.41 -3.80
CA GLU A 472 -14.56 -32.69 -3.59
C GLU A 472 -13.07 -32.49 -3.24
N ASP A 473 -12.46 -31.44 -3.78
CA ASP A 473 -11.01 -31.22 -3.82
C ASP A 473 -10.57 -30.02 -2.94
N CYS A 474 -11.44 -29.00 -2.76
CA CYS A 474 -11.19 -27.80 -1.97
C CYS A 474 -12.16 -27.71 -0.78
N PHE A 475 -11.65 -27.31 0.38
CA PHE A 475 -12.46 -27.12 1.58
C PHE A 475 -11.98 -25.88 2.37
N ARG A 476 -12.94 -25.10 2.88
CA ARG A 476 -12.67 -23.99 3.80
C ARG A 476 -13.20 -24.35 5.18
N LEU A 477 -12.31 -24.41 6.16
CA LEU A 477 -12.65 -24.64 7.55
C LEU A 477 -12.88 -23.29 8.23
N GLU A 478 -14.15 -22.89 8.30
CA GLU A 478 -14.60 -21.56 8.78
C GLU A 478 -15.43 -21.65 10.09
N ASP A 479 -15.83 -22.86 10.51
CA ASP A 479 -16.67 -23.10 11.68
C ASP A 479 -15.98 -24.07 12.66
N ASP A 480 -15.81 -23.61 13.90
CA ASP A 480 -15.22 -24.36 15.02
C ASP A 480 -16.01 -25.65 15.35
N ASN A 481 -17.27 -25.76 14.90
CA ASN A 481 -18.13 -26.94 15.15
C ASN A 481 -17.97 -28.04 14.10
N VAL A 482 -17.14 -27.87 13.07
CA VAL A 482 -16.92 -28.89 12.04
C VAL A 482 -16.24 -30.13 12.63
N THR A 483 -16.95 -31.27 12.59
CA THR A 483 -16.48 -32.56 13.15
C THR A 483 -15.80 -33.47 12.13
N GLU A 484 -16.03 -33.28 10.83
CA GLU A 484 -15.45 -34.11 9.77
C GLU A 484 -15.08 -33.30 8.53
N ILE A 485 -13.97 -33.66 7.89
CA ILE A 485 -13.54 -33.12 6.58
C ILE A 485 -13.38 -34.31 5.63
N PRO A 486 -13.94 -34.27 4.40
CA PRO A 486 -13.82 -35.38 3.47
C PRO A 486 -12.36 -35.73 3.15
N CYS A 487 -12.01 -37.02 3.14
CA CYS A 487 -10.66 -37.47 2.83
C CYS A 487 -10.24 -37.26 1.35
N THR A 488 -11.19 -36.89 0.48
CA THR A 488 -10.96 -36.49 -0.90
C THR A 488 -10.36 -35.09 -1.00
N VAL A 489 -10.46 -34.26 0.05
CA VAL A 489 -9.92 -32.90 0.06
C VAL A 489 -8.42 -32.92 -0.21
N ARG A 490 -7.98 -32.04 -1.10
CA ARG A 490 -6.59 -31.81 -1.48
C ARG A 490 -6.12 -30.42 -1.09
N HIS A 491 -7.03 -29.46 -0.99
CA HIS A 491 -6.69 -28.08 -0.68
C HIS A 491 -7.55 -27.59 0.48
N LEU A 492 -6.90 -27.17 1.56
CA LEU A 492 -7.54 -26.73 2.79
C LEU A 492 -7.19 -25.27 3.09
N SER A 493 -8.21 -24.44 3.31
CA SER A 493 -8.05 -23.15 3.97
C SER A 493 -8.58 -23.22 5.39
N VAL A 494 -7.88 -22.57 6.32
CA VAL A 494 -8.18 -22.59 7.75
C VAL A 494 -8.44 -21.16 8.22
N HIS A 495 -9.63 -20.94 8.74
CA HIS A 495 -10.17 -19.67 9.21
C HIS A 495 -11.03 -19.91 10.46
N VAL A 496 -10.42 -20.46 11.50
CA VAL A 496 -11.06 -20.81 12.78
C VAL A 496 -10.38 -20.09 13.93
N GLN A 497 -11.06 -19.95 15.06
CA GLN A 497 -10.46 -19.34 16.25
C GLN A 497 -9.43 -20.27 16.90
N SER A 498 -9.70 -21.58 16.86
CA SER A 498 -8.93 -22.62 17.53
C SER A 498 -8.60 -23.79 16.61
N MET A 499 -7.37 -23.87 16.12
CA MET A 499 -6.90 -25.01 15.32
C MET A 499 -6.72 -26.28 16.17
N GLN A 500 -6.69 -26.15 17.51
CA GLN A 500 -6.64 -27.28 18.43
C GLN A 500 -7.81 -28.25 18.27
N LYS A 501 -9.02 -27.70 18.16
CA LYS A 501 -10.26 -28.48 18.00
C LYS A 501 -10.22 -29.40 16.77
N HIS A 502 -9.53 -28.97 15.72
CA HIS A 502 -9.50 -29.67 14.44
C HIS A 502 -8.24 -30.52 14.21
N LYS A 503 -7.31 -30.58 15.19
CA LYS A 503 -6.04 -31.33 15.10
C LYS A 503 -6.24 -32.73 14.53
N GLN A 504 -7.14 -33.51 15.14
CA GLN A 504 -7.32 -34.92 14.82
C GLN A 504 -7.89 -35.12 13.42
N ILE A 505 -8.75 -34.21 12.96
CA ILE A 505 -9.39 -34.30 11.64
C ILE A 505 -8.36 -33.93 10.57
N ILE A 506 -7.60 -32.84 10.76
CA ILE A 506 -6.58 -32.38 9.81
C ILE A 506 -5.45 -33.40 9.67
N CYS A 507 -4.99 -34.02 10.76
CA CYS A 507 -3.93 -35.04 10.72
C CYS A 507 -4.33 -36.32 9.96
N LYS A 508 -5.64 -36.57 9.75
CA LYS A 508 -6.14 -37.72 8.96
C LYS A 508 -6.22 -37.43 7.46
N LEU A 509 -5.96 -36.20 7.02
CA LEU A 509 -6.02 -35.79 5.61
C LEU A 509 -4.68 -36.03 4.90
N TYR A 510 -4.35 -37.29 4.63
CA TYR A 510 -3.06 -37.72 4.06
C TYR A 510 -2.78 -37.26 2.63
N HIS A 511 -3.78 -36.71 1.95
CA HIS A 511 -3.72 -36.31 0.55
C HIS A 511 -3.66 -34.80 0.34
N LEU A 512 -3.52 -34.00 1.40
CA LEU A 512 -3.42 -32.55 1.27
C LEU A 512 -2.19 -32.12 0.48
N ARG A 513 -2.43 -31.18 -0.44
CA ARG A 513 -1.47 -30.45 -1.26
C ARG A 513 -1.37 -28.98 -0.86
N THR A 514 -2.45 -28.38 -0.35
CA THR A 514 -2.44 -27.00 0.15
C THR A 514 -2.96 -26.92 1.59
N ILE A 515 -2.28 -26.12 2.43
CA ILE A 515 -2.81 -25.57 3.67
C ILE A 515 -2.53 -24.06 3.69
N ILE A 516 -3.58 -23.25 3.82
CA ILE A 516 -3.47 -21.78 3.94
C ILE A 516 -4.21 -21.33 5.20
N CYS A 517 -3.51 -20.67 6.12
CA CYS A 517 -4.11 -20.00 7.28
C CYS A 517 -4.25 -18.50 7.00
N ILE A 518 -5.47 -17.96 7.08
CA ILE A 518 -5.77 -16.56 6.67
C ILE A 518 -5.85 -15.62 7.88
N ASP A 519 -6.36 -16.12 9.02
CA ASP A 519 -6.68 -15.33 10.22
C ASP A 519 -5.82 -15.67 11.44
N PRO A 520 -5.73 -14.77 12.45
CA PRO A 520 -5.03 -15.03 13.69
C PRO A 520 -5.66 -16.19 14.46
N LEU A 521 -4.88 -17.23 14.72
CA LEU A 521 -5.26 -18.30 15.64
C LEU A 521 -5.08 -17.80 17.08
N MET A 522 -6.09 -18.00 17.93
CA MET A 522 -6.04 -17.61 19.35
C MET A 522 -5.23 -18.60 20.21
N ASP A 523 -5.00 -19.81 19.72
CA ASP A 523 -4.28 -20.84 20.48
C ASP A 523 -2.77 -20.86 20.19
N GLY A 524 -1.94 -21.03 21.23
CA GLY A 524 -0.55 -21.47 21.12
C GLY A 524 -0.41 -22.91 21.64
N PRO A 525 0.04 -23.87 20.81
CA PRO A 525 1.36 -24.51 20.96
C PRO A 525 1.93 -25.15 19.66
N SER A 526 3.26 -25.28 19.60
CA SER A 526 4.06 -25.90 18.50
C SER A 526 3.70 -27.35 18.14
N ASP A 527 3.09 -28.10 19.05
CA ASP A 527 3.02 -29.57 18.97
C ASP A 527 1.92 -30.09 18.02
N ILE A 528 0.90 -29.28 17.73
CA ILE A 528 -0.01 -29.58 16.62
C ILE A 528 0.72 -29.54 15.30
N PHE A 529 1.54 -28.51 15.16
CA PHE A 529 2.15 -28.17 13.91
C PHE A 529 3.13 -29.26 13.49
N ASP A 530 3.96 -29.73 14.43
CA ASP A 530 4.87 -30.86 14.18
C ASP A 530 4.12 -32.15 13.80
N GLY A 531 3.07 -32.50 14.56
CA GLY A 531 2.26 -33.69 14.29
C GLY A 531 1.49 -33.61 12.97
N MET A 532 1.06 -32.41 12.59
CA MET A 532 0.45 -32.13 11.29
C MET A 532 1.49 -32.41 10.20
N LEU A 533 2.60 -31.65 10.16
CA LEU A 533 3.62 -31.72 9.10
C LEU A 533 4.13 -33.13 8.82
N ARG A 534 4.33 -33.98 9.84
CA ARG A 534 4.76 -35.38 9.67
C ARG A 534 3.78 -36.23 8.84
N ASN A 535 2.49 -35.88 8.86
CA ASN A 535 1.41 -36.62 8.21
C ASN A 535 1.09 -36.12 6.79
N GLN A 536 1.25 -34.83 6.45
CA GLN A 536 0.92 -34.32 5.10
C GLN A 536 2.10 -34.38 4.13
N ARG A 537 2.61 -35.57 3.84
CA ARG A 537 3.79 -35.76 2.97
C ARG A 537 3.60 -35.25 1.55
N LYS A 538 2.36 -35.15 1.05
CA LYS A 538 2.00 -34.70 -0.32
C LYS A 538 1.87 -33.17 -0.45
N LEU A 539 2.17 -32.40 0.60
CA LEU A 539 1.96 -30.95 0.62
C LEU A 539 2.89 -30.21 -0.35
N ARG A 540 2.33 -29.26 -1.11
CA ARG A 540 2.99 -28.38 -2.08
C ARG A 540 2.97 -26.92 -1.64
N VAL A 541 1.89 -26.48 -1.00
CA VAL A 541 1.69 -25.11 -0.52
C VAL A 541 1.44 -25.12 0.97
N LEU A 542 2.25 -24.36 1.70
CA LEU A 542 2.07 -24.09 3.12
C LEU A 542 2.16 -22.58 3.38
N SER A 543 1.04 -21.96 3.73
CA SER A 543 1.00 -20.55 4.12
C SER A 543 0.60 -20.41 5.58
N LEU A 544 1.53 -19.92 6.39
CA LEU A 544 1.38 -19.77 7.83
C LEU A 544 1.19 -18.31 8.18
N SER A 545 -0.05 -17.99 8.51
CA SER A 545 -0.36 -16.77 9.24
C SER A 545 -0.48 -17.11 10.73
N PHE A 546 0.16 -16.29 11.56
CA PHE A 546 0.03 -16.28 13.02
C PHE A 546 0.50 -17.56 13.72
N TYR A 547 1.54 -18.19 13.18
CA TYR A 547 2.29 -19.20 13.93
C TYR A 547 3.09 -18.50 15.04
N ASN A 548 2.74 -18.79 16.29
CA ASN A 548 3.20 -18.06 17.48
C ASN A 548 4.49 -18.60 18.10
N SER A 549 5.12 -19.66 17.53
CA SER A 549 6.41 -20.16 18.02
C SER A 549 7.57 -19.52 17.27
N SER A 550 8.66 -19.24 18.00
CA SER A 550 9.89 -18.68 17.46
C SER A 550 10.69 -19.66 16.60
N LYS A 551 10.43 -20.97 16.72
CA LYS A 551 11.15 -22.02 15.99
C LYS A 551 10.22 -22.76 15.04
N LEU A 552 10.63 -22.87 13.78
CA LEU A 552 9.99 -23.75 12.81
C LEU A 552 10.48 -25.19 13.06
N PRO A 553 9.59 -26.20 13.13
CA PRO A 553 9.97 -27.57 13.53
C PRO A 553 10.79 -28.30 12.44
N GLU A 554 11.67 -29.20 12.86
CA GLU A 554 12.50 -30.03 11.95
C GLU A 554 11.68 -30.98 11.06
N SER A 555 10.43 -31.28 11.42
CA SER A 555 9.52 -32.04 10.56
C SER A 555 9.19 -31.36 9.24
N ILE A 556 9.46 -30.04 9.09
CA ILE A 556 9.25 -29.34 7.82
C ILE A 556 10.03 -30.00 6.67
N GLY A 557 11.24 -30.51 6.93
CA GLY A 557 12.06 -31.19 5.91
C GLY A 557 11.50 -32.52 5.43
N GLU A 558 10.48 -33.08 6.08
CA GLU A 558 9.75 -34.27 5.61
C GLU A 558 8.82 -33.95 4.43
N LEU A 559 8.48 -32.67 4.19
CA LEU A 559 7.58 -32.21 3.13
C LEU A 559 8.28 -32.14 1.76
N LYS A 560 8.72 -33.27 1.23
CA LYS A 560 9.51 -33.34 -0.02
C LYS A 560 8.87 -32.68 -1.25
N HIS A 561 7.54 -32.59 -1.28
CA HIS A 561 6.78 -31.99 -2.38
C HIS A 561 6.57 -30.47 -2.22
N LEU A 562 7.00 -29.86 -1.11
CA LEU A 562 6.74 -28.46 -0.81
C LEU A 562 7.42 -27.54 -1.82
N ARG A 563 6.64 -26.59 -2.36
CA ARG A 563 7.05 -25.62 -3.38
C ARG A 563 6.87 -24.18 -2.92
N TYR A 564 5.92 -23.94 -2.03
CA TYR A 564 5.61 -22.62 -1.48
C TYR A 564 5.57 -22.68 0.04
N LEU A 565 6.39 -21.86 0.69
CA LEU A 565 6.39 -21.65 2.14
C LEU A 565 6.29 -20.16 2.45
N ASN A 566 5.22 -19.73 3.12
CA ASN A 566 5.04 -18.36 3.57
C ASN A 566 4.99 -18.29 5.09
N LEU A 567 5.91 -17.49 5.66
CA LEU A 567 6.11 -17.25 7.08
C LEU A 567 6.01 -15.75 7.45
N ILE A 568 5.56 -14.88 6.54
CA ILE A 568 5.60 -13.40 6.72
C ILE A 568 4.88 -12.97 8.01
N ARG A 569 3.71 -13.55 8.30
CA ARG A 569 2.87 -13.17 9.45
C ARG A 569 3.09 -14.10 10.64
N THR A 570 4.30 -14.60 10.86
CA THR A 570 4.65 -15.51 11.97
C THR A 570 5.64 -14.88 12.94
N LEU A 571 5.83 -15.51 14.10
CA LEU A 571 6.86 -15.14 15.08
C LEU A 571 8.18 -15.90 14.90
N VAL A 572 8.37 -16.62 13.79
CA VAL A 572 9.55 -17.46 13.56
C VAL A 572 10.81 -16.61 13.42
N SER A 573 11.79 -16.82 14.30
CA SER A 573 13.13 -16.24 14.21
C SER A 573 14.20 -17.27 13.84
N GLU A 574 13.96 -18.56 14.11
CA GLU A 574 14.90 -19.65 13.84
C GLU A 574 14.35 -20.65 12.80
N LEU A 575 15.12 -20.89 11.73
CA LEU A 575 14.81 -21.88 10.69
C LEU A 575 15.62 -23.18 10.88
N PRO A 576 14.99 -24.36 10.76
CA PRO A 576 15.64 -25.66 10.94
C PRO A 576 16.56 -25.99 9.77
N THR A 577 17.59 -26.82 10.04
CA THR A 577 18.55 -27.22 9.00
C THR A 577 17.92 -28.12 7.93
N SER A 578 16.90 -28.89 8.31
CA SER A 578 16.11 -29.73 7.41
C SER A 578 15.32 -28.96 6.35
N LEU A 579 15.10 -27.64 6.51
CA LEU A 579 14.52 -26.81 5.44
C LEU A 579 15.35 -26.89 4.14
N CYS A 580 16.66 -27.08 4.27
CA CYS A 580 17.58 -27.23 3.12
C CYS A 580 17.44 -28.55 2.35
N THR A 581 16.57 -29.47 2.78
CA THR A 581 16.23 -30.69 2.04
C THR A 581 15.00 -30.54 1.16
N LEU A 582 14.32 -29.39 1.20
CA LEU A 582 13.12 -29.11 0.40
C LEU A 582 13.49 -28.78 -1.05
N TYR A 583 14.08 -29.73 -1.79
CA TYR A 583 14.64 -29.47 -3.13
C TYR A 583 13.63 -28.99 -4.18
N HIS A 584 12.34 -29.13 -3.93
CA HIS A 584 11.26 -28.61 -4.75
C HIS A 584 10.81 -27.19 -4.42
N LEU A 585 11.32 -26.60 -3.34
CA LEU A 585 10.93 -25.27 -2.90
C LEU A 585 11.23 -24.25 -3.99
N GLN A 586 10.20 -23.51 -4.39
CA GLN A 586 10.24 -22.46 -5.41
C GLN A 586 10.08 -21.08 -4.78
N LEU A 587 9.30 -20.96 -3.71
CA LEU A 587 9.05 -19.71 -3.01
C LEU A 587 9.25 -19.89 -1.51
N LEU A 588 10.03 -18.98 -0.92
CA LEU A 588 10.25 -18.88 0.52
C LEU A 588 10.07 -17.43 0.95
N TRP A 589 8.97 -17.15 1.65
CA TRP A 589 8.71 -15.83 2.22
C TRP A 589 8.91 -15.85 3.73
N LEU A 590 9.77 -14.97 4.21
CA LEU A 590 10.17 -14.87 5.61
C LEU A 590 9.56 -13.64 6.26
N ASN A 591 9.48 -13.65 7.58
CA ASN A 591 9.23 -12.44 8.36
C ASN A 591 10.56 -11.72 8.67
N HIS A 592 10.46 -10.46 9.07
CA HIS A 592 11.61 -9.62 9.45
C HIS A 592 12.39 -10.05 10.71
N MET A 593 11.92 -11.03 11.51
CA MET A 593 12.60 -11.53 12.70
C MET A 593 13.59 -12.68 12.42
N VAL A 594 13.65 -13.19 11.19
CA VAL A 594 14.61 -14.22 10.80
C VAL A 594 15.99 -13.60 10.57
N GLU A 595 16.86 -13.71 11.57
CA GLU A 595 18.21 -13.12 11.54
C GLU A 595 19.28 -14.03 10.92
N ASN A 596 19.02 -15.33 10.74
CA ASN A 596 20.01 -16.25 10.18
C ASN A 596 19.35 -17.28 9.26
N LEU A 597 19.94 -17.49 8.08
CA LEU A 597 19.54 -18.53 7.16
C LEU A 597 20.42 -19.77 7.35
N PRO A 598 19.89 -21.00 7.19
CA PRO A 598 20.71 -22.19 7.29
C PRO A 598 21.77 -22.28 6.18
N ASP A 599 23.00 -22.68 6.50
CA ASP A 599 24.17 -22.68 5.59
C ASP A 599 23.98 -23.41 4.26
N LYS A 600 23.09 -24.40 4.23
CA LYS A 600 22.84 -25.28 3.08
C LYS A 600 21.67 -24.82 2.19
N LEU A 601 21.16 -23.61 2.39
CA LEU A 601 20.02 -23.10 1.61
C LEU A 601 20.32 -23.04 0.10
N CYS A 602 21.60 -22.88 -0.29
CA CYS A 602 22.05 -22.95 -1.68
C CYS A 602 21.78 -24.30 -2.38
N ASN A 603 21.38 -25.34 -1.64
CA ASN A 603 20.96 -26.62 -2.21
C ASN A 603 19.57 -26.57 -2.85
N LEU A 604 18.76 -25.54 -2.55
CA LEU A 604 17.40 -25.38 -3.06
C LEU A 604 17.40 -24.83 -4.50
N ARG A 605 18.00 -25.56 -5.44
CA ARG A 605 18.25 -25.08 -6.82
C ARG A 605 17.01 -24.65 -7.62
N LYS A 606 15.82 -25.07 -7.19
CA LYS A 606 14.52 -24.68 -7.76
C LYS A 606 13.94 -23.39 -7.17
N LEU A 607 14.58 -22.82 -6.16
CA LEU A 607 14.13 -21.58 -5.52
C LEU A 607 14.18 -20.44 -6.53
N ARG A 608 13.04 -19.76 -6.68
CA ARG A 608 12.82 -18.64 -7.61
C ARG A 608 12.63 -17.34 -6.86
N HIS A 609 11.95 -17.40 -5.72
CA HIS A 609 11.61 -16.22 -4.94
C HIS A 609 12.03 -16.41 -3.49
N LEU A 610 12.78 -15.44 -2.99
CA LEU A 610 13.18 -15.34 -1.61
C LEU A 610 13.03 -13.87 -1.18
N GLY A 611 12.31 -13.63 -0.08
CA GLY A 611 12.05 -12.29 0.44
C GLY A 611 11.72 -12.31 1.92
N ALA A 612 11.96 -11.20 2.60
CA ALA A 612 11.54 -10.99 3.98
C ALA A 612 10.68 -9.73 4.10
N TYR A 613 9.55 -9.82 4.80
CA TYR A 613 8.60 -8.70 4.92
C TYR A 613 8.25 -8.40 6.38
N SER A 614 8.03 -7.12 6.68
CA SER A 614 7.49 -6.69 7.96
C SER A 614 5.95 -6.72 7.94
N PRO A 615 5.29 -7.35 8.94
CA PRO A 615 3.84 -7.38 9.03
C PRO A 615 3.22 -6.02 9.43
N TYR A 616 4.03 -5.04 9.84
CA TYR A 616 3.59 -3.73 10.32
C TYR A 616 3.67 -2.61 9.25
N ALA A 617 4.11 -2.93 8.05
CA ALA A 617 4.17 -1.96 6.95
C ALA A 617 2.78 -1.80 6.32
N ASN A 618 2.04 -0.79 6.76
CA ASN A 618 0.78 -0.40 6.14
C ASN A 618 1.06 0.11 4.71
N ASP A 619 0.69 -0.70 3.71
CA ASP A 619 0.56 -0.36 2.29
C ASP A 619 1.83 0.10 1.51
N SER A 620 3.04 -0.09 2.05
CA SER A 620 4.29 -0.05 1.27
C SER A 620 5.07 -1.35 1.39
N VAL A 621 5.39 -1.95 0.24
CA VAL A 621 6.21 -3.15 0.00
C VAL A 621 7.67 -2.89 0.40
N ASN A 622 7.93 -2.51 1.64
CA ASN A 622 9.29 -2.36 2.14
C ASN A 622 9.78 -3.73 2.56
N GLU A 623 10.22 -4.50 1.57
CA GLU A 623 10.96 -5.73 1.79
C GLU A 623 12.19 -5.42 2.65
N THR A 624 12.34 -6.17 3.73
CA THR A 624 13.50 -6.04 4.62
C THR A 624 14.66 -6.83 4.02
N PRO A 625 15.90 -6.32 4.07
CA PRO A 625 17.05 -7.07 3.61
C PRO A 625 17.14 -8.42 4.30
N ILE A 626 17.35 -9.48 3.53
CA ILE A 626 17.52 -10.83 4.04
C ILE A 626 19.00 -11.04 4.35
N CYS A 627 19.28 -11.88 5.34
CA CYS A 627 20.63 -12.35 5.60
C CYS A 627 21.21 -13.08 4.39
N GLN A 628 22.49 -12.87 4.15
CA GLN A 628 23.15 -13.29 2.92
C GLN A 628 23.25 -14.83 2.81
N ILE A 629 23.00 -15.38 1.62
CA ILE A 629 23.06 -16.82 1.36
C ILE A 629 24.47 -17.23 0.94
N LEU A 630 25.06 -18.18 1.67
CA LEU A 630 26.32 -18.80 1.29
C LEU A 630 26.20 -19.55 -0.04
N ASN A 631 27.06 -19.25 -1.01
CA ASN A 631 27.08 -19.82 -2.36
C ASN A 631 25.77 -19.62 -3.14
N ILE A 632 25.19 -18.42 -3.10
CA ILE A 632 23.93 -18.11 -3.79
C ILE A 632 23.95 -18.46 -5.28
N GLY A 633 25.13 -18.47 -5.94
CA GLY A 633 25.26 -18.77 -7.35
C GLY A 633 24.82 -20.18 -7.75
N LYS A 634 24.62 -21.09 -6.79
CA LYS A 634 24.01 -22.40 -7.03
C LYS A 634 22.50 -22.32 -7.29
N LEU A 635 21.84 -21.23 -6.90
CA LEU A 635 20.40 -20.98 -7.08
C LEU A 635 20.11 -20.40 -8.46
N THR A 636 20.47 -21.12 -9.52
CA THR A 636 20.39 -20.62 -10.91
C THR A 636 18.96 -20.33 -11.38
N SER A 637 17.93 -20.80 -10.67
CA SER A 637 16.51 -20.52 -10.97
C SER A 637 15.98 -19.26 -10.27
N LEU A 638 16.82 -18.56 -9.48
CA LEU A 638 16.41 -17.42 -8.67
C LEU A 638 16.01 -16.25 -9.58
N GLN A 639 14.76 -15.81 -9.41
CA GLN A 639 14.15 -14.71 -10.15
C GLN A 639 14.06 -13.43 -9.33
N HIS A 640 14.02 -13.54 -8.00
CA HIS A 640 13.82 -12.39 -7.13
C HIS A 640 14.71 -12.49 -5.87
N ILE A 641 15.52 -11.44 -5.68
CA ILE A 641 16.23 -11.13 -4.43
C ILE A 641 16.42 -9.61 -4.37
N TYR A 642 15.94 -8.99 -3.30
CA TYR A 642 15.97 -7.52 -3.20
C TYR A 642 17.36 -6.96 -2.90
N VAL A 643 18.15 -7.63 -2.06
CA VAL A 643 19.50 -7.17 -1.68
C VAL A 643 20.51 -8.31 -1.76
N PHE A 644 21.65 -8.04 -2.38
CA PHE A 644 22.82 -8.92 -2.42
C PHE A 644 24.03 -8.22 -1.78
N TYR A 645 24.55 -8.81 -0.69
CA TYR A 645 25.70 -8.27 0.05
C TYR A 645 27.01 -8.94 -0.38
N VAL A 646 27.93 -8.17 -0.97
CA VAL A 646 29.27 -8.66 -1.32
C VAL A 646 30.16 -8.72 -0.08
N GLN A 647 30.87 -9.83 0.13
CA GLN A 647 31.84 -9.98 1.22
C GLN A 647 33.17 -10.57 0.74
N LYS A 648 34.27 -10.23 1.44
CA LYS A 648 35.60 -10.84 1.24
C LYS A 648 35.69 -12.25 1.86
N LYS A 649 34.68 -13.08 1.62
CA LYS A 649 34.56 -14.45 2.15
C LYS A 649 34.09 -15.39 1.05
N GLN A 650 34.67 -16.59 1.03
CA GLN A 650 34.32 -17.61 0.03
C GLN A 650 32.81 -17.93 0.09
N GLY A 651 32.17 -17.93 -1.08
CA GLY A 651 30.74 -18.15 -1.24
C GLY A 651 29.88 -16.88 -1.16
N TYR A 652 30.48 -15.72 -0.88
CA TYR A 652 29.80 -14.43 -0.77
C TYR A 652 30.35 -13.38 -1.74
N GLU A 653 31.28 -13.79 -2.62
CA GLU A 653 31.90 -12.92 -3.59
C GLU A 653 30.94 -12.56 -4.72
N LEU A 654 31.25 -11.50 -5.48
CA LEU A 654 30.34 -11.01 -6.50
C LEU A 654 30.15 -11.99 -7.67
N ARG A 655 31.17 -12.80 -7.98
CA ARG A 655 31.10 -13.89 -8.98
C ARG A 655 30.00 -14.91 -8.73
N GLN A 656 29.44 -14.98 -7.52
CA GLN A 656 28.25 -15.80 -7.25
C GLN A 656 27.04 -15.39 -8.10
N MET A 657 27.01 -14.17 -8.64
CA MET A 657 25.93 -13.70 -9.52
C MET A 657 26.05 -14.16 -10.97
N LYS A 658 27.15 -14.83 -11.36
CA LYS A 658 27.48 -15.20 -12.75
C LYS A 658 26.35 -15.97 -13.45
N ASP A 659 25.75 -16.94 -12.75
CA ASP A 659 24.77 -17.87 -13.32
C ASP A 659 23.32 -17.52 -12.91
N LEU A 660 23.10 -16.40 -12.21
CA LEU A 660 21.78 -15.92 -11.77
C LEU A 660 21.10 -15.07 -12.87
N ASN A 661 20.93 -15.66 -14.06
CA ASN A 661 20.44 -14.94 -15.24
C ASN A 661 18.92 -14.72 -15.26
N GLU A 662 18.18 -15.46 -14.41
CA GLU A 662 16.72 -15.35 -14.29
C GLU A 662 16.26 -14.18 -13.40
N LEU A 663 17.19 -13.50 -12.72
CA LEU A 663 16.91 -12.36 -11.85
C LEU A 663 16.18 -11.24 -12.61
N GLY A 664 15.06 -10.82 -12.04
CA GLY A 664 14.24 -9.73 -12.54
C GLY A 664 13.76 -8.79 -11.43
N GLY A 665 12.97 -7.79 -11.80
CA GLY A 665 12.46 -6.80 -10.84
C GLY A 665 13.54 -5.83 -10.39
N SER A 666 13.67 -5.65 -9.07
CA SER A 666 14.59 -4.69 -8.44
C SER A 666 15.71 -5.42 -7.70
N LEU A 667 16.95 -4.98 -7.88
CA LEU A 667 18.13 -5.54 -7.22
C LEU A 667 19.03 -4.45 -6.66
N ILE A 668 19.39 -4.57 -5.39
CA ILE A 668 20.40 -3.75 -4.72
C ILE A 668 21.65 -4.58 -4.46
N VAL A 669 22.78 -4.21 -5.05
CA VAL A 669 24.09 -4.81 -4.78
C VAL A 669 24.85 -3.91 -3.81
N LYS A 670 25.08 -4.39 -2.58
CA LYS A 670 25.75 -3.64 -1.51
C LYS A 670 27.16 -4.13 -1.25
N ASN A 671 27.94 -3.25 -0.63
CA ASN A 671 29.31 -3.48 -0.18
C ASN A 671 30.29 -3.74 -1.34
N LEU A 672 30.11 -3.03 -2.46
CA LEU A 672 30.93 -3.20 -3.66
C LEU A 672 32.43 -2.88 -3.44
N GLU A 673 32.78 -2.18 -2.36
CA GLU A 673 34.17 -2.00 -1.91
C GLU A 673 34.88 -3.31 -1.53
N ASN A 674 34.14 -4.42 -1.41
CA ASN A 674 34.71 -5.74 -1.17
C ASN A 674 35.20 -6.45 -2.44
N VAL A 675 34.88 -5.94 -3.62
CA VAL A 675 35.34 -6.49 -4.91
C VAL A 675 36.79 -6.09 -5.14
N ILE A 676 37.69 -7.05 -5.36
CA ILE A 676 39.14 -6.81 -5.36
C ILE A 676 39.65 -6.41 -6.76
N ARG A 677 39.07 -6.95 -7.84
CA ARG A 677 39.53 -6.74 -9.22
C ARG A 677 38.37 -6.58 -10.19
N LYS A 678 38.61 -5.85 -11.28
CA LYS A 678 37.71 -5.72 -12.43
C LYS A 678 37.21 -7.07 -12.97
N ASP A 679 38.08 -8.08 -13.01
CA ASP A 679 37.72 -9.41 -13.51
C ASP A 679 36.55 -10.04 -12.73
N GLU A 680 36.49 -9.84 -11.41
CA GLU A 680 35.40 -10.35 -10.58
C GLU A 680 34.08 -9.63 -10.90
N ALA A 681 34.12 -8.32 -11.15
CA ALA A 681 32.97 -7.54 -11.59
C ALA A 681 32.47 -8.01 -12.96
N VAL A 682 33.37 -8.25 -13.91
CA VAL A 682 33.02 -8.78 -15.25
C VAL A 682 32.44 -10.20 -15.16
N GLU A 683 32.95 -11.03 -14.26
CA GLU A 683 32.44 -12.38 -14.02
C GLU A 683 31.00 -12.42 -13.52
N SER A 684 30.51 -11.34 -12.89
CA SER A 684 29.11 -11.22 -12.46
C SER A 684 28.12 -11.25 -13.63
N LYS A 685 28.58 -10.91 -14.85
CA LYS A 685 27.78 -10.86 -16.09
C LYS A 685 26.43 -10.15 -15.89
N LEU A 686 26.43 -8.97 -15.25
CA LEU A 686 25.20 -8.21 -14.99
C LEU A 686 24.39 -7.94 -16.26
N TYR A 687 25.05 -7.64 -17.38
CA TYR A 687 24.43 -7.41 -18.68
C TYR A 687 23.57 -8.58 -19.22
N LEU A 688 23.73 -9.81 -18.72
CA LEU A 688 22.90 -10.96 -19.12
C LEU A 688 21.56 -11.03 -18.36
N LYS A 689 21.37 -10.24 -17.30
CA LYS A 689 20.17 -10.24 -16.44
C LYS A 689 19.04 -9.41 -17.06
N SER A 690 18.64 -9.79 -18.27
CA SER A 690 17.70 -9.06 -19.12
C SER A 690 16.31 -8.82 -18.53
N ARG A 691 15.94 -9.50 -17.43
CA ARG A 691 14.66 -9.32 -16.74
C ARG A 691 14.70 -8.25 -15.66
N LEU A 692 15.89 -7.73 -15.32
CA LEU A 692 16.06 -6.71 -14.30
C LEU A 692 15.50 -5.36 -14.80
N LYS A 693 14.72 -4.70 -13.95
CA LYS A 693 14.08 -3.41 -14.23
C LYS A 693 14.67 -2.27 -13.43
N GLU A 694 15.14 -2.55 -12.23
CA GLU A 694 15.77 -1.57 -11.35
C GLU A 694 17.07 -2.14 -10.78
N LEU A 695 18.13 -1.34 -10.76
CA LEU A 695 19.43 -1.72 -10.24
C LEU A 695 19.99 -0.61 -9.37
N ALA A 696 20.39 -0.95 -8.15
CA ALA A 696 21.18 -0.08 -7.28
C ALA A 696 22.55 -0.70 -7.01
N LEU A 697 23.61 0.07 -7.24
CA LEU A 697 24.99 -0.30 -6.96
C LEU A 697 25.50 0.57 -5.80
N GLU A 698 25.74 -0.04 -4.63
CA GLU A 698 26.09 0.68 -3.40
C GLU A 698 27.47 0.27 -2.83
N TRP A 699 28.31 1.27 -2.60
CA TRP A 699 29.54 1.20 -1.83
C TRP A 699 29.33 1.75 -0.41
N SER A 700 30.03 1.20 0.58
CA SER A 700 30.07 1.76 1.92
C SER A 700 31.00 2.98 2.00
N SER A 701 30.75 3.85 2.98
CA SER A 701 31.48 5.11 3.18
C SER A 701 32.92 4.94 3.73
N GLU A 702 33.42 3.72 3.91
CA GLU A 702 34.60 3.48 4.75
C GLU A 702 35.92 3.18 3.99
N ASN A 703 35.90 2.83 2.70
CA ASN A 703 37.09 2.36 1.99
C ASN A 703 37.53 3.22 0.79
N GLY A 704 38.82 3.59 0.72
CA GLY A 704 39.42 4.50 -0.26
C GLY A 704 39.99 3.85 -1.52
N MET A 705 39.39 2.76 -2.03
CA MET A 705 39.80 2.18 -3.32
C MET A 705 39.11 2.89 -4.48
N ASP A 706 39.81 3.00 -5.61
CA ASP A 706 39.24 3.48 -6.87
C ASP A 706 38.15 2.50 -7.35
N ALA A 707 36.91 2.99 -7.39
CA ALA A 707 35.73 2.20 -7.75
C ALA A 707 35.50 2.12 -9.27
N MET A 708 36.26 2.87 -10.07
CA MET A 708 36.06 3.00 -11.52
C MET A 708 36.19 1.65 -12.24
N ASP A 709 37.28 0.93 -12.00
CA ASP A 709 37.53 -0.38 -12.61
C ASP A 709 36.44 -1.40 -12.28
N ILE A 710 35.89 -1.33 -11.06
CA ILE A 710 34.79 -2.19 -10.62
C ILE A 710 33.52 -1.80 -11.37
N LEU A 711 33.13 -0.52 -11.36
CA LEU A 711 31.92 -0.05 -12.04
C LEU A 711 31.98 -0.28 -13.56
N GLU A 712 33.16 -0.13 -14.19
CA GLU A 712 33.41 -0.47 -15.59
C GLU A 712 33.11 -1.95 -15.89
N GLY A 713 33.45 -2.86 -14.97
CA GLY A 713 33.11 -4.28 -15.08
C GLY A 713 31.63 -4.61 -14.81
N LEU A 714 30.91 -3.74 -14.10
CA LEU A 714 29.49 -3.91 -13.72
C LEU A 714 28.51 -3.38 -14.76
N ARG A 715 28.72 -3.74 -16.03
CA ARG A 715 27.84 -3.33 -17.13
C ARG A 715 26.38 -3.79 -16.87
N PRO A 716 25.41 -2.86 -16.69
CA PRO A 716 24.00 -3.20 -16.42
C PRO A 716 23.31 -3.84 -17.64
N PRO A 717 22.07 -4.34 -17.53
CA PRO A 717 21.28 -4.71 -18.70
C PRO A 717 20.69 -3.45 -19.40
N PRO A 718 20.58 -3.43 -20.75
CA PRO A 718 20.10 -2.26 -21.48
C PRO A 718 18.59 -1.98 -21.33
N GLN A 719 17.80 -2.98 -20.89
CA GLN A 719 16.34 -2.84 -20.66
C GLN A 719 15.97 -2.18 -19.32
N LEU A 720 16.96 -1.68 -18.58
CA LEU A 720 16.79 -1.12 -17.24
C LEU A 720 15.96 0.17 -17.27
N SER A 721 15.04 0.32 -16.31
CA SER A 721 14.18 1.50 -16.15
C SER A 721 14.65 2.45 -15.04
N LYS A 722 15.34 1.93 -14.02
CA LYS A 722 15.91 2.72 -12.93
C LYS A 722 17.33 2.28 -12.60
N LEU A 723 18.26 3.24 -12.52
CA LEU A 723 19.63 3.02 -12.10
C LEU A 723 20.00 3.96 -10.95
N THR A 724 20.45 3.40 -9.83
CA THR A 724 20.98 4.13 -8.69
C THR A 724 22.44 3.76 -8.48
N ILE A 725 23.32 4.76 -8.39
CA ILE A 725 24.74 4.58 -8.05
C ILE A 725 24.99 5.33 -6.74
N LYS A 726 25.48 4.61 -5.72
CA LYS A 726 25.65 5.16 -4.38
C LYS A 726 27.03 4.89 -3.80
N GLY A 727 27.69 5.91 -3.26
CA GLY A 727 29.00 5.75 -2.63
C GLY A 727 30.16 5.65 -3.63
N TYR A 728 29.92 5.98 -4.90
CA TYR A 728 30.93 5.86 -5.96
C TYR A 728 32.07 6.88 -5.79
N ARG A 729 33.31 6.38 -5.80
CA ARG A 729 34.53 7.16 -5.47
C ARG A 729 35.50 7.23 -6.64
N SER A 730 35.02 7.68 -7.79
CA SER A 730 35.88 8.10 -8.91
C SER A 730 35.31 9.37 -9.54
N ASP A 731 36.18 10.13 -10.21
CA ASP A 731 35.86 11.36 -10.93
C ASP A 731 35.39 11.11 -12.37
N THR A 732 35.54 9.89 -12.87
CA THR A 732 35.17 9.49 -14.24
C THR A 732 34.00 8.51 -14.26
N TYR A 733 33.28 8.49 -15.40
CA TYR A 733 32.18 7.57 -15.65
C TYR A 733 32.62 6.38 -16.51
N PRO A 734 32.04 5.18 -16.28
CA PRO A 734 32.35 3.98 -17.05
C PRO A 734 31.97 4.15 -18.53
N GLY A 735 32.71 3.49 -19.42
CA GLY A 735 32.53 3.59 -20.87
C GLY A 735 31.13 3.18 -21.31
N TRP A 736 30.50 2.21 -20.65
CA TRP A 736 29.13 1.79 -20.95
C TRP A 736 28.07 2.83 -20.59
N LEU A 737 28.33 3.73 -19.64
CA LEU A 737 27.41 4.83 -19.32
C LEU A 737 27.55 5.97 -20.32
N LEU A 738 28.72 6.09 -20.98
CA LEU A 738 29.01 7.10 -21.99
C LEU A 738 28.64 6.65 -23.42
N GLU A 739 28.23 5.39 -23.59
CA GLU A 739 27.80 4.83 -24.87
C GLU A 739 26.39 5.32 -25.24
N ARG A 740 26.28 6.02 -26.38
CA ARG A 740 25.00 6.59 -26.85
C ARG A 740 23.94 5.51 -27.02
N SER A 741 22.74 5.79 -26.51
CA SER A 741 21.58 4.89 -26.60
C SER A 741 21.80 3.50 -25.99
N TYR A 742 22.73 3.37 -25.02
CA TYR A 742 22.94 2.09 -24.34
C TYR A 742 21.66 1.60 -23.64
N PHE A 743 20.98 2.49 -22.92
CA PHE A 743 19.72 2.17 -22.26
C PHE A 743 18.53 2.40 -23.20
N GLU A 744 17.65 1.41 -23.28
CA GLU A 744 16.44 1.47 -24.11
C GLU A 744 15.39 2.41 -23.50
N ASN A 745 15.16 2.33 -22.17
CA ASN A 745 14.06 3.02 -21.48
C ASN A 745 14.44 3.43 -20.04
N LEU A 746 15.62 4.03 -19.83
CA LEU A 746 16.01 4.51 -18.49
C LEU A 746 15.17 5.74 -18.10
N GLU A 747 14.17 5.53 -17.24
CA GLU A 747 13.22 6.54 -16.78
C GLU A 747 13.69 7.30 -15.53
N SER A 748 14.52 6.66 -14.70
CA SER A 748 14.99 7.22 -13.44
C SER A 748 16.48 6.97 -13.23
N PHE A 749 17.21 8.04 -12.91
CA PHE A 749 18.65 7.99 -12.62
C PHE A 749 18.94 8.68 -11.29
N GLU A 750 19.70 8.02 -10.43
CA GLU A 750 20.03 8.51 -9.09
C GLU A 750 21.52 8.39 -8.78
N LEU A 751 22.12 9.50 -8.35
CA LEU A 751 23.48 9.56 -7.82
C LEU A 751 23.41 9.94 -6.35
N SER A 752 24.01 9.11 -5.48
CA SER A 752 24.02 9.36 -4.04
C SER A 752 25.42 9.18 -3.46
N ASN A 753 25.90 10.11 -2.64
CA ASN A 753 27.19 9.96 -1.96
C ASN A 753 28.39 9.68 -2.90
N CYS A 754 28.39 10.33 -4.07
CA CYS A 754 29.45 10.20 -5.07
C CYS A 754 30.48 11.32 -4.91
N SER A 755 31.51 11.10 -4.08
CA SER A 755 32.31 12.21 -3.54
C SER A 755 33.29 12.86 -4.51
N LEU A 756 33.70 12.17 -5.58
CA LEU A 756 34.74 12.65 -6.51
C LEU A 756 34.19 13.15 -7.86
N LEU A 757 32.90 12.93 -8.15
CA LEU A 757 32.29 13.37 -9.40
C LEU A 757 32.16 14.89 -9.44
N GLU A 758 32.63 15.50 -10.54
CA GLU A 758 32.57 16.95 -10.75
C GLU A 758 31.42 17.42 -11.65
N GLY A 759 30.84 16.52 -12.44
CA GLY A 759 29.77 16.81 -13.39
C GLY A 759 28.88 15.59 -13.63
N LEU A 760 27.72 15.79 -14.27
CA LEU A 760 26.94 14.70 -14.85
C LEU A 760 27.65 14.14 -16.10
N PRO A 761 27.24 12.96 -16.62
CA PRO A 761 27.77 12.47 -17.89
C PRO A 761 27.61 13.52 -19.00
N PRO A 762 28.65 13.82 -19.80
CA PRO A 762 28.69 14.99 -20.67
C PRO A 762 27.70 14.94 -21.86
N ASP A 763 27.23 13.76 -22.27
CA ASP A 763 26.28 13.63 -23.39
C ASP A 763 24.83 13.48 -22.88
N THR A 764 24.05 14.54 -23.03
CA THR A 764 22.64 14.59 -22.59
C THR A 764 21.71 13.63 -23.35
N GLU A 765 22.14 13.10 -24.51
CA GLU A 765 21.39 12.03 -25.20
C GLU A 765 21.33 10.73 -24.37
N LEU A 766 22.28 10.52 -23.45
CA LEU A 766 22.34 9.34 -22.58
C LEU A 766 21.13 9.21 -21.67
N LEU A 767 20.58 10.35 -21.22
CA LEU A 767 19.45 10.44 -20.29
C LEU A 767 18.17 10.90 -21.00
N ARG A 768 18.08 10.78 -22.33
CA ARG A 768 16.97 11.34 -23.13
C ARG A 768 15.58 10.88 -22.67
N ASN A 769 15.45 9.63 -22.21
CA ASN A 769 14.19 9.06 -21.72
C ASN A 769 14.01 9.20 -20.20
N CYS A 770 14.96 9.86 -19.51
CA CYS A 770 14.93 10.03 -18.06
C CYS A 770 13.93 11.11 -17.67
N SER A 771 12.91 10.71 -16.91
CA SER A 771 11.87 11.58 -16.38
C SER A 771 12.12 12.00 -14.92
N ARG A 772 13.00 11.28 -14.21
CA ARG A 772 13.32 11.52 -12.79
C ARG A 772 14.83 11.48 -12.54
N LEU A 773 15.40 12.62 -12.14
CA LEU A 773 16.82 12.77 -11.84
C LEU A 773 17.03 13.18 -10.38
N HIS A 774 17.71 12.32 -9.62
CA HIS A 774 17.94 12.50 -8.19
C HIS A 774 19.44 12.55 -7.91
N ILE A 775 19.93 13.64 -7.35
CA ILE A 775 21.34 13.86 -7.02
C ILE A 775 21.42 14.22 -5.54
N ASN A 776 22.06 13.38 -4.75
CA ASN A 776 22.11 13.54 -3.30
C ASN A 776 23.54 13.38 -2.78
N PHE A 777 24.06 14.36 -2.06
CA PHE A 777 25.38 14.30 -1.44
C PHE A 777 26.48 14.02 -2.47
N VAL A 778 26.54 14.82 -3.54
CA VAL A 778 27.60 14.80 -4.56
C VAL A 778 28.44 16.07 -4.40
N PRO A 779 29.36 16.11 -3.42
CA PRO A 779 29.95 17.34 -2.91
C PRO A 779 30.87 18.10 -3.87
N ASN A 780 31.47 17.39 -4.82
CA ASN A 780 32.36 17.98 -5.81
C ASN A 780 31.65 18.34 -7.12
N LEU A 781 30.33 18.15 -7.22
CA LEU A 781 29.56 18.49 -8.40
C LEU A 781 29.59 20.00 -8.62
N LYS A 782 30.22 20.46 -9.70
CA LYS A 782 30.42 21.89 -10.05
C LYS A 782 29.36 22.39 -11.03
N GLU A 783 28.93 21.53 -11.94
CA GLU A 783 27.99 21.89 -13.02
C GLU A 783 26.88 20.85 -13.19
N LEU A 784 25.71 21.33 -13.59
CA LEU A 784 24.59 20.51 -14.04
C LEU A 784 24.47 20.68 -15.55
N SER A 785 24.96 19.70 -16.33
CA SER A 785 24.79 19.67 -17.79
C SER A 785 23.30 19.75 -18.16
N ASN A 786 22.96 20.33 -19.33
CA ASN A 786 21.58 20.54 -19.79
C ASN A 786 20.67 19.33 -19.48
N PRO A 787 19.70 19.46 -18.56
CA PRO A 787 18.87 18.34 -18.14
C PRO A 787 18.03 17.78 -19.30
N PRO A 788 17.60 16.51 -19.23
CA PRO A 788 16.80 15.89 -20.28
C PRO A 788 15.53 16.67 -20.58
N ALA A 789 15.17 16.83 -21.85
CA ALA A 789 13.96 17.56 -22.24
C ALA A 789 12.67 16.95 -21.67
N GLY A 790 12.66 15.63 -21.40
CA GLY A 790 11.55 14.90 -20.81
C GLY A 790 11.51 14.87 -19.27
N LEU A 791 12.38 15.62 -18.59
CA LEU A 791 12.46 15.60 -17.13
C LEU A 791 11.20 16.17 -16.48
N THR A 792 10.62 15.40 -15.56
CA THR A 792 9.42 15.77 -14.79
C THR A 792 9.69 15.95 -13.30
N ASP A 793 10.75 15.34 -12.79
CA ASP A 793 11.15 15.39 -11.38
C ASP A 793 12.66 15.58 -11.26
N LEU A 794 13.07 16.64 -10.57
CA LEU A 794 14.46 16.96 -10.28
C LEU A 794 14.63 17.18 -8.78
N SER A 795 15.51 16.40 -8.17
CA SER A 795 15.93 16.59 -6.78
C SER A 795 17.45 16.72 -6.70
N ILE A 796 17.92 17.83 -6.14
CA ILE A 796 19.32 18.09 -5.82
C ILE A 796 19.41 18.33 -4.32
N ASP A 797 20.23 17.54 -3.63
CA ASP A 797 20.44 17.65 -2.18
C ASP A 797 21.93 17.59 -1.84
N CYS A 798 22.38 18.45 -0.92
CA CYS A 798 23.74 18.47 -0.37
C CYS A 798 24.85 18.47 -1.44
N CYS A 799 24.75 19.38 -2.42
CA CYS A 799 25.72 19.59 -3.50
C CYS A 799 26.33 21.00 -3.41
N PRO A 800 27.19 21.30 -2.41
CA PRO A 800 27.65 22.66 -2.11
C PRO A 800 28.42 23.37 -3.22
N GLN A 801 29.19 22.64 -4.02
CA GLN A 801 29.95 23.21 -5.15
C GLN A 801 29.08 23.49 -6.37
N LEU A 802 27.85 22.99 -6.40
CA LEU A 802 26.91 23.25 -7.47
C LEU A 802 26.32 24.64 -7.23
N MET A 803 26.91 25.61 -7.90
CA MET A 803 26.61 27.03 -7.76
C MET A 803 25.83 27.52 -8.96
N PHE A 804 24.71 28.18 -8.70
CA PHE A 804 23.88 28.82 -9.71
C PHE A 804 23.90 30.33 -9.49
N ILE A 805 24.58 31.04 -10.38
CA ILE A 805 24.81 32.49 -10.32
C ILE A 805 24.72 33.11 -11.71
N THR A 806 24.14 34.31 -11.78
CA THR A 806 23.94 35.05 -13.03
C THR A 806 25.04 36.09 -13.27
N ASN A 807 25.26 36.49 -14.53
CA ASN A 807 26.25 37.52 -14.86
C ASN A 807 25.97 38.88 -14.19
N ASN A 808 24.69 39.20 -13.99
CA ASN A 808 24.26 40.45 -13.35
C ASN A 808 24.65 40.50 -11.87
N GLU A 809 24.67 39.34 -11.18
CA GLU A 809 25.05 39.22 -9.78
C GLU A 809 26.57 39.18 -9.56
N LEU A 810 27.36 38.70 -10.54
CA LEU A 810 28.82 38.68 -10.48
C LEU A 810 29.44 40.09 -10.38
N GLY A 811 28.79 41.10 -10.96
CA GLY A 811 29.25 42.50 -10.93
C GLY A 811 28.89 43.28 -9.66
N GLN A 812 28.14 42.70 -8.72
CA GLN A 812 27.63 43.37 -7.51
C GLN A 812 28.40 43.00 -6.23
N HIS A 813 29.64 42.52 -6.35
CA HIS A 813 30.47 42.08 -5.22
C HIS A 813 30.55 43.12 -4.08
N ASP A 814 30.75 44.40 -4.42
CA ASP A 814 30.89 45.49 -3.44
C ASP A 814 29.54 45.99 -2.87
N LEU A 815 28.41 45.77 -3.57
CA LEU A 815 27.08 46.17 -3.11
C LEU A 815 26.49 45.15 -2.11
N ARG A 816 26.94 43.89 -2.14
CA ARG A 816 26.55 42.86 -1.16
C ARG A 816 27.48 42.76 0.05
N GLU A 817 28.56 43.54 0.15
CA GLU A 817 29.19 43.84 1.45
C GLU A 817 28.18 44.46 2.45
N ASN A 818 27.13 45.14 1.96
CA ASN A 818 26.01 45.57 2.79
C ASN A 818 25.00 44.46 3.15
N ILE A 819 25.03 43.30 2.48
CA ILE A 819 24.34 42.07 2.92
C ILE A 819 25.18 41.34 3.99
N ILE A 820 26.51 41.44 3.88
CA ILE A 820 27.49 41.02 4.91
C ILE A 820 27.29 41.85 6.20
N MET A 821 26.85 43.10 6.10
CA MET A 821 26.41 43.94 7.22
C MET A 821 24.96 43.67 7.65
N LYS A 822 24.77 42.53 8.29
CA LYS A 822 23.81 42.30 9.40
C LYS A 822 24.10 40.95 10.08
N ALA A 823 25.36 40.49 10.09
CA ALA A 823 25.76 39.29 10.82
C ALA A 823 25.30 39.36 12.29
N ASP A 824 25.37 40.55 12.91
CA ASP A 824 24.86 40.81 14.25
C ASP A 824 23.32 40.71 14.35
N ASP A 825 22.57 41.10 13.32
CA ASP A 825 21.11 40.94 13.27
C ASP A 825 20.72 39.47 13.12
N LEU A 826 21.36 38.72 12.21
CA LEU A 826 21.14 37.28 12.09
C LEU A 826 21.59 36.53 13.36
N ALA A 827 22.72 36.91 13.95
CA ALA A 827 23.17 36.38 15.24
C ALA A 827 22.12 36.61 16.32
N SER A 828 21.57 37.83 16.40
CA SER A 828 20.52 38.19 17.35
C SER A 828 19.25 37.38 17.10
N LYS A 829 18.83 37.23 15.84
CA LYS A 829 17.65 36.44 15.44
C LYS A 829 17.82 34.95 15.76
N LEU A 830 18.98 34.37 15.44
CA LEU A 830 19.32 32.99 15.81
C LEU A 830 19.40 32.82 17.33
N ALA A 831 19.95 33.81 18.05
CA ALA A 831 20.02 33.79 19.51
C ALA A 831 18.63 33.86 20.15
N LEU A 832 17.71 34.64 19.57
CA LEU A 832 16.32 34.73 19.99
C LEU A 832 15.57 33.41 19.72
N MET A 833 15.79 32.78 18.56
CA MET A 833 15.22 31.46 18.26
C MET A 833 15.76 30.39 19.20
N TRP A 834 17.05 30.41 19.50
CA TRP A 834 17.70 29.46 20.41
C TRP A 834 17.04 29.46 21.80
N GLU A 835 16.54 30.61 22.25
CA GLU A 835 15.85 30.73 23.54
C GLU A 835 14.48 30.06 23.57
N VAL A 836 13.80 29.93 22.42
CA VAL A 836 12.44 29.37 22.34
C VAL A 836 12.44 27.88 22.70
N ASP A 837 13.38 27.11 22.16
CA ASP A 837 13.41 25.64 22.25
C ASP A 837 14.71 25.10 22.87
N SER A 838 15.51 25.98 23.48
CA SER A 838 16.87 25.68 23.96
C SER A 838 17.84 25.27 22.85
N GLY A 839 17.63 25.76 21.62
CA GLY A 839 18.55 25.63 20.50
C GLY A 839 18.42 24.34 19.70
N LYS A 840 17.38 23.53 19.92
CA LYS A 840 17.25 22.23 19.25
C LYS A 840 17.10 22.37 17.74
N GLU A 841 16.21 23.25 17.29
CA GLU A 841 15.91 23.48 15.88
C GLU A 841 17.06 24.22 15.18
N VAL A 842 17.64 25.22 15.84
CA VAL A 842 18.85 25.89 15.33
C VAL A 842 19.98 24.87 15.17
N MET A 843 20.24 24.04 16.17
CA MET A 843 21.27 22.99 16.08
C MET A 843 20.97 21.96 15.00
N ARG A 844 19.70 21.64 14.76
CA ARG A 844 19.29 20.75 13.67
C ARG A 844 19.61 21.35 12.30
N VAL A 845 19.29 22.62 12.08
CA VAL A 845 19.59 23.33 10.83
C VAL A 845 21.09 23.47 10.64
N LEU A 846 21.82 23.91 11.67
CA LEU A 846 23.27 24.05 11.65
C LEU A 846 23.96 22.69 11.43
N SER A 847 23.45 21.61 12.00
CA SER A 847 23.96 20.25 11.76
C SER A 847 23.81 19.82 10.31
N LYS A 848 22.70 20.18 9.65
CA LYS A 848 22.48 19.92 8.22
C LYS A 848 23.40 20.76 7.34
N ASP A 849 23.51 22.07 7.60
CA ASP A 849 24.40 22.97 6.84
C ASP A 849 25.89 22.67 7.08
N TYR A 850 26.26 22.17 8.26
CA TYR A 850 27.65 21.87 8.63
C TYR A 850 28.34 20.94 7.63
N LEU A 851 27.63 19.94 7.08
CA LEU A 851 28.20 19.05 6.07
C LEU A 851 28.57 19.81 4.78
N SER A 852 27.65 20.65 4.30
CA SER A 852 27.82 21.52 3.13
C SER A 852 28.98 22.51 3.34
N LEU A 853 29.00 23.19 4.50
CA LEU A 853 30.06 24.12 4.89
C LEU A 853 31.42 23.43 4.98
N LYS A 854 31.52 22.33 5.72
CA LYS A 854 32.78 21.58 5.89
C LYS A 854 33.37 21.20 4.54
N GLN A 855 32.53 20.75 3.59
CA GLN A 855 32.98 20.36 2.25
C GLN A 855 33.47 21.56 1.44
N LEU A 856 32.68 22.64 1.36
CA LEU A 856 33.04 23.85 0.62
C LEU A 856 34.33 24.48 1.16
N MET A 857 34.52 24.44 2.47
CA MET A 857 35.65 25.06 3.16
C MET A 857 36.94 24.27 3.12
N THR A 858 36.85 22.94 2.98
CA THR A 858 38.04 22.10 2.75
C THR A 858 38.79 22.53 1.49
N LEU A 859 38.10 23.16 0.51
CA LEU A 859 38.70 23.69 -0.71
C LEU A 859 39.47 25.00 -0.51
N MET A 860 39.08 25.81 0.49
CA MET A 860 39.64 27.15 0.70
C MET A 860 40.98 27.12 1.48
N MET A 861 41.30 26.01 2.14
CA MET A 861 42.56 25.77 2.89
C MET A 861 42.99 26.93 3.82
N ASP A 862 42.05 27.47 4.58
CA ASP A 862 42.29 28.58 5.52
C ASP A 862 42.29 28.08 6.98
N ASP A 863 43.34 28.43 7.74
CA ASP A 863 43.54 27.98 9.12
C ASP A 863 42.49 28.57 10.09
N ASP A 864 42.00 29.79 9.84
CA ASP A 864 40.99 30.42 10.67
C ASP A 864 39.59 29.85 10.38
N ILE A 865 39.28 29.53 9.12
CA ILE A 865 38.08 28.76 8.76
C ILE A 865 38.07 27.40 9.46
N SER A 866 39.22 26.71 9.47
CA SER A 866 39.36 25.38 10.09
C SER A 866 39.10 25.42 11.60
N LYS A 867 39.57 26.45 12.31
CA LYS A 867 39.26 26.67 13.73
C LYS A 867 37.76 26.86 13.97
N HIS A 868 37.09 27.70 13.17
CA HIS A 868 35.65 27.92 13.32
C HIS A 868 34.83 26.67 13.00
N LEU A 869 35.21 25.88 11.99
CA LEU A 869 34.61 24.57 11.73
C LEU A 869 34.79 23.57 12.87
N GLN A 870 35.94 23.62 13.56
CA GLN A 870 36.15 22.81 14.77
C GLN A 870 35.26 23.26 15.91
N ILE A 871 35.07 24.56 16.13
CA ILE A 871 34.13 25.11 17.13
C ILE A 871 32.69 24.65 16.85
N ILE A 872 32.24 24.72 15.60
CA ILE A 872 30.92 24.19 15.21
C ILE A 872 30.86 22.68 15.44
N GLY A 873 31.90 21.94 15.04
CA GLY A 873 31.98 20.49 15.16
C GLY A 873 32.03 19.98 16.60
N SER A 874 32.74 20.66 17.51
CA SER A 874 32.77 20.33 18.95
C SER A 874 31.44 20.70 19.61
N GLY A 875 30.91 21.89 19.30
CA GLY A 875 29.62 22.35 19.80
C GLY A 875 28.43 21.48 19.39
N LEU A 876 28.49 20.85 18.21
CA LEU A 876 27.49 19.86 17.78
C LEU A 876 27.61 18.50 18.50
N LYS A 877 28.77 18.18 19.11
CA LYS A 877 29.04 16.92 19.81
C LYS A 877 28.80 16.98 21.31
N GLU A 878 29.17 18.08 21.96
CA GLU A 878 29.06 18.26 23.41
C GLU A 878 27.70 18.90 23.77
N ARG A 879 26.95 18.28 24.70
CA ARG A 879 25.61 18.75 25.12
C ARG A 879 25.57 19.42 26.50
N GLU A 880 26.71 19.55 27.19
CA GLU A 880 26.75 19.80 28.63
C GLU A 880 26.94 21.27 29.03
N ASP A 881 27.61 22.12 28.24
CA ASP A 881 27.85 23.55 28.56
C ASP A 881 27.06 24.52 27.66
N LYS A 882 25.81 24.81 28.03
CA LYS A 882 24.79 25.41 27.14
C LYS A 882 24.98 26.90 26.77
N VAL A 883 25.59 27.71 27.63
CA VAL A 883 25.65 29.18 27.42
C VAL A 883 26.90 29.59 26.64
N TRP A 884 28.06 29.05 27.01
CA TRP A 884 29.32 29.32 26.30
C TRP A 884 29.32 28.78 24.86
N MET A 885 28.59 27.68 24.60
CA MET A 885 28.49 27.10 23.26
C MET A 885 27.59 27.89 22.30
N LYS A 886 26.49 28.50 22.77
CA LYS A 886 25.52 29.22 21.91
C LYS A 886 26.20 30.29 21.06
N GLU A 887 26.87 31.23 21.72
CA GLU A 887 27.42 32.42 21.07
C GLU A 887 28.63 32.06 20.19
N ASN A 888 29.47 31.13 20.66
CA ASN A 888 30.64 30.67 19.89
C ASN A 888 30.25 29.89 18.63
N ILE A 889 29.24 29.00 18.70
CA ILE A 889 28.76 28.25 17.53
C ILE A 889 28.14 29.19 16.50
N ILE A 890 27.29 30.14 16.93
CA ILE A 890 26.66 31.11 16.02
C ILE A 890 27.70 32.00 15.36
N LYS A 891 28.65 32.57 16.14
CA LYS A 891 29.74 33.38 15.61
C LYS A 891 30.62 32.60 14.63
N ALA A 892 30.97 31.36 14.99
CA ALA A 892 31.76 30.50 14.12
C ALA A 892 31.02 30.15 12.83
N TRP A 893 29.73 29.83 12.90
CA TRP A 893 28.92 29.59 11.71
C TRP A 893 28.79 30.84 10.83
N LEU A 894 28.59 32.02 11.41
CA LEU A 894 28.50 33.29 10.67
C LEU A 894 29.80 33.61 9.95
N PHE A 895 30.94 33.48 10.64
CA PHE A 895 32.26 33.61 10.02
C PHE A 895 32.39 32.66 8.82
N CYS A 896 32.01 31.40 9.01
CA CYS A 896 32.04 30.42 7.94
C CYS A 896 31.10 30.80 6.78
N HIS A 897 29.86 31.19 7.08
CA HIS A 897 28.89 31.60 6.09
C HIS A 897 29.37 32.81 5.27
N GLU A 898 30.03 33.78 5.91
CA GLU A 898 30.62 34.94 5.22
C GLU A 898 31.65 34.49 4.18
N GLN A 899 32.55 33.57 4.54
CA GLN A 899 33.54 33.03 3.60
C GLN A 899 32.87 32.26 2.46
N ARG A 900 31.78 31.52 2.73
CA ARG A 900 30.96 30.88 1.68
C ARG A 900 30.38 31.92 0.71
N ILE A 901 29.82 33.02 1.19
CA ILE A 901 29.26 34.07 0.31
C ILE A 901 30.37 34.71 -0.53
N ARG A 902 31.52 35.07 0.06
CA ARG A 902 32.69 35.57 -0.69
C ARG A 902 33.13 34.59 -1.77
N PHE A 903 33.12 33.29 -1.47
CA PHE A 903 33.45 32.24 -2.44
C PHE A 903 32.44 32.15 -3.59
N ILE A 904 31.13 32.23 -3.31
CA ILE A 904 30.07 32.19 -4.34
C ILE A 904 30.17 33.39 -5.29
N TYR A 905 30.29 34.60 -4.75
CA TYR A 905 30.30 35.84 -5.55
C TYR A 905 31.68 36.21 -6.12
N GLY A 906 32.77 35.62 -5.62
CA GLY A 906 34.12 35.80 -6.16
C GLY A 906 34.39 35.01 -7.45
N ARG A 907 33.40 34.29 -8.00
CA ARG A 907 33.50 33.58 -9.28
C ARG A 907 33.62 34.57 -10.44
N THR A 908 34.14 34.10 -11.56
CA THR A 908 34.34 34.91 -12.79
C THR A 908 33.41 34.50 -13.94
N MET A 909 32.59 33.46 -13.77
CA MET A 909 31.76 32.89 -14.85
C MET A 909 30.33 32.59 -14.38
N GLU A 910 29.37 32.83 -15.27
CA GLU A 910 27.95 32.51 -15.08
C GLU A 910 27.69 31.01 -15.09
N MET A 911 26.74 30.55 -14.26
CA MET A 911 26.26 29.17 -14.25
C MET A 911 24.73 29.17 -14.11
N PRO A 912 23.96 29.41 -15.20
CA PRO A 912 22.52 29.45 -15.11
C PRO A 912 21.93 28.04 -15.03
N LEU A 913 20.90 27.86 -14.18
CA LEU A 913 20.15 26.60 -14.14
C LEU A 913 18.96 26.69 -15.12
N VAL A 914 19.10 26.05 -16.27
CA VAL A 914 18.02 25.96 -17.27
C VAL A 914 17.32 24.62 -17.15
N LEU A 915 16.03 24.66 -16.82
CA LEU A 915 15.19 23.48 -16.61
C LEU A 915 14.10 23.36 -17.68
N PRO A 916 13.66 22.14 -18.05
CA PRO A 916 12.63 21.95 -19.06
C PRO A 916 11.25 22.38 -18.53
N SER A 917 10.43 22.99 -19.40
CA SER A 917 9.09 23.48 -19.03
C SER A 917 8.08 22.38 -18.62
N GLY A 918 8.41 21.11 -18.90
CA GLY A 918 7.64 19.94 -18.49
C GLY A 918 7.84 19.51 -17.03
N LEU A 919 8.78 20.15 -16.31
CA LEU A 919 9.08 19.80 -14.91
C LEU A 919 7.86 20.03 -14.00
N CYS A 920 7.51 19.00 -13.23
CA CYS A 920 6.38 19.00 -12.30
C CYS A 920 6.83 19.10 -10.83
N GLU A 921 8.00 18.55 -10.52
CA GLU A 921 8.57 18.49 -9.18
C GLU A 921 10.00 19.06 -9.21
N LEU A 922 10.28 20.05 -8.35
CA LEU A 922 11.62 20.60 -8.18
C LEU A 922 11.97 20.67 -6.70
N SER A 923 13.07 20.03 -6.32
CA SER A 923 13.63 20.08 -4.97
C SER A 923 15.09 20.51 -5.05
N LEU A 924 15.41 21.66 -4.46
CA LEU A 924 16.76 22.21 -4.34
C LEU A 924 17.11 22.32 -2.85
N SER A 925 18.03 21.49 -2.40
CA SER A 925 18.44 21.40 -0.99
C SER A 925 19.96 21.53 -0.84
N SER A 926 20.41 22.42 0.05
CA SER A 926 21.85 22.62 0.33
C SER A 926 22.71 22.79 -0.94
N CYS A 927 22.18 23.49 -1.94
CA CYS A 927 22.91 23.91 -3.13
C CYS A 927 23.10 25.44 -3.11
N SER A 928 24.08 25.94 -3.85
CA SER A 928 24.45 27.35 -3.81
C SER A 928 23.70 28.13 -4.90
N ILE A 929 22.40 28.36 -4.72
CA ILE A 929 21.56 29.13 -5.65
C ILE A 929 21.34 30.57 -5.17
N THR A 930 21.54 31.53 -6.08
CA THR A 930 21.34 32.98 -5.85
C THR A 930 19.92 33.42 -6.24
N ASP A 931 19.56 34.66 -5.88
CA ASP A 931 18.18 35.16 -6.02
C ASP A 931 17.77 35.28 -7.50
N GLU A 932 18.63 35.85 -8.34
CA GLU A 932 18.34 36.01 -9.78
C GLU A 932 18.41 34.66 -10.51
N ALA A 933 19.36 33.80 -10.15
CA ALA A 933 19.44 32.45 -10.70
C ALA A 933 18.17 31.63 -10.43
N LEU A 934 17.59 31.74 -9.22
CA LEU A 934 16.31 31.10 -8.90
C LEU A 934 15.16 31.68 -9.74
N ALA A 935 15.13 33.01 -9.95
CA ALA A 935 14.09 33.65 -10.77
C ALA A 935 14.14 33.19 -12.23
N ILE A 936 15.34 33.09 -12.82
CA ILE A 936 15.54 32.57 -14.18
C ILE A 936 15.14 31.10 -14.27
N CYS A 937 15.58 30.28 -13.32
CA CYS A 937 15.28 28.85 -13.22
C CYS A 937 13.76 28.59 -13.24
N LEU A 938 12.99 29.37 -12.48
CA LEU A 938 11.55 29.19 -12.35
C LEU A 938 10.73 29.82 -13.48
N GLY A 939 11.27 30.83 -14.19
CA GLY A 939 10.53 31.63 -15.17
C GLY A 939 9.89 30.84 -16.33
N GLY A 940 10.41 29.66 -16.66
CA GLY A 940 9.89 28.80 -17.73
C GLY A 940 9.01 27.61 -17.27
N LEU A 941 8.82 27.40 -15.97
CA LEU A 941 8.31 26.15 -15.42
C LEU A 941 6.79 26.12 -15.22
N THR A 942 6.04 26.30 -16.32
CA THR A 942 4.57 26.36 -16.30
C THR A 942 3.88 25.07 -15.82
N SER A 943 4.59 23.92 -15.84
CA SER A 943 4.06 22.64 -15.39
C SER A 943 4.31 22.34 -13.90
N LEU A 944 5.11 23.16 -13.22
CA LEU A 944 5.57 22.91 -11.85
C LEU A 944 4.39 22.86 -10.87
N ARG A 945 4.32 21.80 -10.07
CA ARG A 945 3.28 21.57 -9.06
C ARG A 945 3.81 21.67 -7.65
N ASN A 946 5.02 21.17 -7.40
CA ASN A 946 5.65 21.27 -6.09
C ASN A 946 7.06 21.83 -6.23
N LEU A 947 7.34 22.83 -5.41
CA LEU A 947 8.66 23.45 -5.28
C LEU A 947 9.14 23.29 -3.83
N ARG A 948 10.35 22.76 -3.65
CA ARG A 948 11.03 22.68 -2.35
C ARG A 948 12.38 23.38 -2.41
N LEU A 949 12.58 24.32 -1.50
CA LEU A 949 13.82 25.08 -1.31
C LEU A 949 14.29 24.86 0.12
N GLU A 950 15.29 24.00 0.32
CA GLU A 950 15.74 23.62 1.66
C GLU A 950 17.21 23.99 1.87
N TYR A 951 17.57 24.58 3.00
CA TYR A 951 18.96 24.85 3.40
C TYR A 951 19.80 25.63 2.36
N ASN A 952 19.17 26.44 1.51
CA ASN A 952 19.84 27.25 0.48
C ASN A 952 20.24 28.60 1.10
N MET A 953 21.44 28.65 1.68
CA MET A 953 21.85 29.77 2.52
C MET A 953 22.18 31.06 1.75
N ALA A 954 22.33 31.01 0.43
CA ALA A 954 22.59 32.19 -0.40
C ALA A 954 21.32 32.97 -0.79
N LEU A 955 20.13 32.37 -0.64
CA LEU A 955 18.86 33.00 -0.97
C LEU A 955 18.50 34.06 0.08
N THR A 956 18.19 35.26 -0.41
CA THR A 956 17.72 36.40 0.39
C THR A 956 16.29 36.82 0.02
N THR A 957 15.82 36.51 -1.19
CA THR A 957 14.43 36.76 -1.61
C THR A 957 13.91 35.65 -2.53
N LEU A 958 12.61 35.37 -2.46
CA LEU A 958 11.93 34.61 -3.50
C LEU A 958 11.72 35.47 -4.78
N PRO A 959 11.42 34.85 -5.94
CA PRO A 959 11.25 35.55 -7.22
C PRO A 959 10.15 36.63 -7.24
N SER A 960 10.15 37.47 -8.28
CA SER A 960 9.17 38.54 -8.51
C SER A 960 7.77 38.02 -8.89
N GLU A 961 6.77 38.91 -8.85
CA GLU A 961 5.37 38.59 -9.17
C GLU A 961 5.26 38.00 -10.57
N LYS A 962 5.95 38.61 -11.55
CA LYS A 962 6.01 38.13 -12.93
C LYS A 962 6.41 36.66 -12.99
N VAL A 963 7.35 36.18 -12.19
CA VAL A 963 7.76 34.76 -12.23
C VAL A 963 6.64 33.86 -11.68
N PHE A 964 6.07 34.22 -10.53
CA PHE A 964 5.01 33.42 -9.89
C PHE A 964 3.70 33.40 -10.69
N GLU A 965 3.37 34.45 -11.45
CA GLU A 965 2.23 34.46 -12.37
C GLU A 965 2.34 33.36 -13.45
N HIS A 966 3.55 33.05 -13.91
CA HIS A 966 3.78 32.01 -14.91
C HIS A 966 3.67 30.58 -14.32
N LEU A 967 3.81 30.43 -13.00
CA LEU A 967 3.73 29.15 -12.29
C LEU A 967 2.26 28.73 -12.05
N THR A 968 1.49 28.65 -13.14
CA THR A 968 0.03 28.45 -13.12
C THR A 968 -0.45 27.16 -12.48
N LYS A 969 0.42 26.14 -12.32
CA LYS A 969 0.09 24.85 -11.70
C LYS A 969 0.72 24.64 -10.32
N LEU A 970 1.46 25.62 -9.79
CA LEU A 970 2.17 25.47 -8.53
C LEU A 970 1.17 25.35 -7.38
N TYR A 971 1.08 24.15 -6.82
CA TYR A 971 0.14 23.77 -5.78
C TYR A 971 0.78 23.85 -4.39
N ARG A 972 2.04 23.46 -4.26
CA ARG A 972 2.78 23.42 -2.98
C ARG A 972 4.14 24.09 -3.08
N LEU A 973 4.44 24.94 -2.09
CA LEU A 973 5.77 25.51 -1.87
C LEU A 973 6.25 25.16 -0.45
N VAL A 974 7.44 24.60 -0.37
CA VAL A 974 8.15 24.34 0.89
C VAL A 974 9.46 25.13 0.90
N VAL A 975 9.66 25.95 1.92
CA VAL A 975 10.92 26.65 2.19
C VAL A 975 11.38 26.25 3.58
N ARG A 976 12.60 25.71 3.70
CA ARG A 976 13.12 25.20 4.97
C ARG A 976 14.55 25.63 5.21
N GLY A 977 14.91 26.05 6.43
CA GLY A 977 16.30 26.25 6.84
C GLY A 977 17.08 27.27 6.00
N CYS A 978 16.40 28.18 5.29
CA CYS A 978 17.03 29.22 4.48
C CYS A 978 17.28 30.45 5.37
N LEU A 979 18.35 30.41 6.16
CA LEU A 979 18.57 31.33 7.28
C LEU A 979 18.68 32.81 6.87
N CYS A 980 19.11 33.09 5.63
CA CYS A 980 19.31 34.44 5.10
C CYS A 980 18.11 34.99 4.31
N LEU A 981 17.03 34.23 4.16
CA LEU A 981 15.85 34.63 3.41
C LEU A 981 15.10 35.74 4.15
N LYS A 982 15.00 36.92 3.54
CA LYS A 982 14.38 38.14 4.13
C LYS A 982 13.00 38.44 3.55
N SER A 983 12.73 38.06 2.30
CA SER A 983 11.51 38.43 1.57
C SER A 983 10.88 37.24 0.82
N LEU A 984 9.54 37.21 0.79
CA LEU A 984 8.75 36.28 -0.04
C LEU A 984 8.56 36.75 -1.48
N GLY A 985 9.15 37.88 -1.87
CA GLY A 985 9.08 38.38 -3.25
C GLY A 985 7.64 38.57 -3.72
N GLY A 986 7.33 38.08 -4.92
CA GLY A 986 6.01 38.15 -5.54
C GLY A 986 5.13 36.93 -5.32
N LEU A 987 5.34 36.18 -4.23
CA LEU A 987 4.58 34.95 -3.94
C LEU A 987 3.05 35.12 -4.00
N ARG A 988 2.56 36.33 -3.68
CA ARG A 988 1.15 36.69 -3.76
C ARG A 988 0.53 36.46 -5.14
N ALA A 989 1.31 36.63 -6.20
CA ALA A 989 0.84 36.49 -7.57
C ALA A 989 0.73 35.01 -8.03
N ALA A 990 1.09 34.04 -7.18
CA ALA A 990 0.97 32.62 -7.50
C ALA A 990 -0.52 32.18 -7.55
N PRO A 991 -1.08 31.87 -8.73
CA PRO A 991 -2.53 31.76 -8.90
C PRO A 991 -3.12 30.46 -8.31
N SER A 992 -2.31 29.40 -8.19
CA SER A 992 -2.79 28.06 -7.82
C SER A 992 -2.23 27.53 -6.50
N LEU A 993 -1.47 28.36 -5.77
CA LEU A 993 -0.79 27.92 -4.55
C LEU A 993 -1.78 27.67 -3.42
N SER A 994 -1.86 26.42 -2.96
CA SER A 994 -2.81 25.99 -1.94
C SER A 994 -2.14 25.60 -0.62
N CYS A 995 -0.85 25.24 -0.66
CA CYS A 995 -0.08 24.83 0.51
C CYS A 995 1.26 25.58 0.56
N PHE A 996 1.51 26.30 1.65
CA PHE A 996 2.78 26.98 1.89
C PHE A 996 3.36 26.61 3.25
N ASN A 997 4.57 26.04 3.23
CA ASN A 997 5.30 25.64 4.42
C ASN A 997 6.61 26.43 4.50
N CYS A 998 6.79 27.22 5.56
CA CYS A 998 8.00 27.99 5.82
C CYS A 998 8.60 27.60 7.17
N TRP A 999 9.74 26.93 7.15
CA TRP A 999 10.35 26.34 8.33
C TRP A 999 11.77 26.86 8.54
N ASP A 1000 12.12 27.21 9.77
CA ASP A 1000 13.45 27.63 10.22
C ASP A 1000 14.08 28.75 9.37
N CYS A 1001 13.32 29.82 9.12
CA CYS A 1001 13.74 30.99 8.33
C CYS A 1001 13.71 32.27 9.21
N PRO A 1002 14.62 32.43 10.19
CA PRO A 1002 14.63 33.54 11.16
C PRO A 1002 14.69 34.94 10.55
N SER A 1003 15.39 35.09 9.42
CA SER A 1003 15.56 36.40 8.78
C SER A 1003 14.32 36.90 8.06
N LEU A 1004 13.31 36.03 7.86
CA LEU A 1004 12.16 36.33 7.05
C LEU A 1004 11.28 37.35 7.78
N GLU A 1005 11.30 38.59 7.31
CA GLU A 1005 10.51 39.66 7.91
C GLU A 1005 9.07 39.59 7.39
N LEU A 1006 8.21 38.91 8.13
CA LEU A 1006 6.78 38.80 7.83
C LEU A 1006 5.96 40.06 8.23
N ALA A 1007 6.62 41.14 8.65
CA ALA A 1007 5.99 42.37 9.14
C ALA A 1007 5.02 43.06 8.15
N ARG A 1008 5.19 42.83 6.85
CA ARG A 1008 4.33 43.37 5.77
C ARG A 1008 3.33 42.33 5.21
N GLY A 1009 3.11 41.22 5.90
CA GLY A 1009 2.69 39.98 5.25
C GLY A 1009 1.28 39.92 4.64
N ALA A 1010 0.36 40.86 4.90
CA ALA A 1010 -0.93 40.91 4.20
C ALA A 1010 -0.76 41.19 2.68
N GLU A 1011 0.32 41.88 2.32
CA GLU A 1011 0.60 42.26 0.93
C GLU A 1011 1.35 41.18 0.15
N LEU A 1012 1.84 40.14 0.82
CA LEU A 1012 2.81 39.17 0.26
C LEU A 1012 2.27 37.74 0.16
N MET A 1013 1.19 37.40 0.86
CA MET A 1013 0.60 36.04 0.82
C MET A 1013 -0.40 35.88 -0.33
N PRO A 1014 -0.44 34.71 -1.01
CA PRO A 1014 -1.39 34.47 -2.09
C PRO A 1014 -2.82 34.36 -1.57
N LEU A 1015 -3.74 35.12 -2.17
CA LEU A 1015 -5.16 35.16 -1.79
C LEU A 1015 -5.87 33.81 -1.97
N ASN A 1016 -5.34 32.94 -2.85
CA ASN A 1016 -5.87 31.62 -3.14
C ASN A 1016 -5.37 30.52 -2.18
N LEU A 1017 -4.60 30.87 -1.14
CA LEU A 1017 -4.08 29.92 -0.16
C LEU A 1017 -5.20 29.35 0.72
N ALA A 1018 -5.86 28.30 0.22
CA ALA A 1018 -7.08 27.76 0.84
C ALA A 1018 -6.84 26.56 1.76
N ARG A 1019 -5.73 25.82 1.64
CA ARG A 1019 -5.59 24.53 2.34
C ARG A 1019 -4.74 24.62 3.59
N GLU A 1020 -3.47 24.98 3.46
CA GLU A 1020 -2.51 24.83 4.56
C GLU A 1020 -1.45 25.93 4.56
N LEU A 1021 -1.27 26.54 5.72
CA LEU A 1021 -0.17 27.44 6.04
C LEU A 1021 0.54 26.91 7.28
N SER A 1022 1.80 26.51 7.11
CA SER A 1022 2.65 26.03 8.21
C SER A 1022 3.89 26.90 8.34
N ILE A 1023 4.05 27.51 9.50
CA ILE A 1023 5.22 28.30 9.86
C ILE A 1023 5.88 27.66 11.08
N HIS A 1024 7.17 27.40 11.00
CA HIS A 1024 7.93 26.77 12.06
C HIS A 1024 9.27 27.49 12.23
N GLY A 1025 9.74 27.78 13.44
CA GLY A 1025 11.11 28.28 13.61
C GLY A 1025 11.37 29.65 12.94
N CYS A 1026 10.42 30.58 12.99
CA CYS A 1026 10.55 31.90 12.36
C CYS A 1026 10.35 33.03 13.37
N ILE A 1027 10.69 34.27 12.97
CA ILE A 1027 10.44 35.49 13.76
C ILE A 1027 9.30 36.26 13.11
N LEU A 1028 8.20 36.45 13.85
CA LEU A 1028 6.96 37.08 13.40
C LEU A 1028 6.87 38.48 14.01
N ALA A 1029 7.12 39.50 13.20
CA ALA A 1029 7.22 40.89 13.67
C ALA A 1029 5.87 41.63 13.76
N ALA A 1030 4.79 41.15 13.12
CA ALA A 1030 3.42 41.69 13.24
C ALA A 1030 2.36 40.65 12.83
N ASP A 1031 1.17 40.72 13.42
CA ASP A 1031 0.04 39.78 13.21
C ASP A 1031 -0.59 39.86 11.81
N SER A 1032 -0.18 40.84 11.02
CA SER A 1032 -0.79 41.18 9.74
C SER A 1032 -0.53 40.16 8.63
N PHE A 1033 0.40 39.22 8.80
CA PHE A 1033 0.81 38.34 7.69
C PHE A 1033 -0.23 37.32 7.25
N ILE A 1034 -1.21 37.04 8.10
CA ILE A 1034 -2.33 36.14 7.81
C ILE A 1034 -3.59 36.88 7.36
N ASN A 1035 -3.57 38.22 7.31
CA ASN A 1035 -4.71 39.02 6.88
C ASN A 1035 -5.03 38.77 5.40
N GLY A 1036 -6.31 38.56 5.08
CA GLY A 1036 -6.76 38.34 3.71
C GLY A 1036 -6.75 36.88 3.22
N LEU A 1037 -6.68 35.91 4.13
CA LEU A 1037 -6.74 34.47 3.84
C LEU A 1037 -8.05 33.79 4.31
N PRO A 1038 -9.25 34.24 3.86
CA PRO A 1038 -10.53 33.79 4.42
C PRO A 1038 -10.82 32.30 4.18
N HIS A 1039 -10.18 31.70 3.16
CA HIS A 1039 -10.39 30.31 2.77
C HIS A 1039 -9.45 29.32 3.45
N LEU A 1040 -8.49 29.78 4.27
CA LEU A 1040 -7.48 28.91 4.89
C LEU A 1040 -8.11 27.93 5.88
N LYS A 1041 -7.92 26.62 5.66
CA LYS A 1041 -8.45 25.55 6.53
C LYS A 1041 -7.53 25.16 7.68
N HIS A 1042 -6.22 25.19 7.48
CA HIS A 1042 -5.24 24.72 8.46
C HIS A 1042 -4.13 25.75 8.66
N LEU A 1043 -3.96 26.20 9.90
CA LEU A 1043 -2.89 27.10 10.32
C LEU A 1043 -2.03 26.42 11.40
N SER A 1044 -0.72 26.37 11.16
CA SER A 1044 0.28 25.88 12.10
C SER A 1044 1.34 26.94 12.32
N ILE A 1045 1.56 27.36 13.56
CA ILE A 1045 2.66 28.24 13.97
C ILE A 1045 3.39 27.57 15.13
N ASP A 1046 4.62 27.15 14.87
CA ASP A 1046 5.38 26.30 15.78
C ASP A 1046 6.76 26.90 16.05
N VAL A 1047 7.21 26.95 17.31
CA VAL A 1047 8.57 27.35 17.73
C VAL A 1047 8.99 28.70 17.16
N CYS A 1048 8.13 29.72 17.27
CA CYS A 1048 8.38 31.06 16.72
C CYS A 1048 8.51 32.12 17.81
N ARG A 1049 9.29 33.18 17.53
CA ARG A 1049 9.18 34.46 18.25
C ARG A 1049 8.05 35.25 17.61
N SER A 1050 7.09 35.73 18.39
CA SER A 1050 5.87 36.35 17.85
C SER A 1050 5.55 37.69 18.47
N SER A 1051 4.57 38.38 17.89
CA SER A 1051 3.93 39.51 18.56
C SER A 1051 3.15 39.01 19.80
N PRO A 1052 2.89 39.91 20.78
CA PRO A 1052 2.08 39.60 21.96
C PRO A 1052 0.64 39.21 21.66
N SER A 1053 0.11 39.64 20.52
CA SER A 1053 -1.23 39.30 20.05
C SER A 1053 -1.15 38.40 18.80
N LEU A 1054 -2.26 37.78 18.41
CA LEU A 1054 -2.41 37.16 17.10
C LEU A 1054 -3.86 37.29 16.64
N SER A 1055 -4.14 38.12 15.64
CA SER A 1055 -5.49 38.27 15.10
C SER A 1055 -5.82 37.17 14.08
N ILE A 1056 -6.79 36.32 14.38
CA ILE A 1056 -7.23 35.22 13.48
C ILE A 1056 -8.72 35.24 13.13
N GLY A 1057 -9.52 36.15 13.69
CA GLY A 1057 -10.98 36.17 13.48
C GLY A 1057 -11.44 36.31 12.03
N HIS A 1058 -10.61 36.86 11.14
CA HIS A 1058 -10.92 36.95 9.71
C HIS A 1058 -10.76 35.61 8.96
N LEU A 1059 -10.15 34.59 9.56
CA LEU A 1059 -9.94 33.26 8.98
C LEU A 1059 -11.21 32.39 9.11
N THR A 1060 -12.30 32.85 8.52
CA THR A 1060 -13.64 32.24 8.71
C THR A 1060 -13.76 30.76 8.31
N SER A 1061 -12.88 30.24 7.45
CA SER A 1061 -12.86 28.83 7.04
C SER A 1061 -11.92 27.95 7.87
N LEU A 1062 -11.30 28.48 8.93
CA LEU A 1062 -10.27 27.78 9.70
C LEU A 1062 -10.86 26.61 10.49
N GLU A 1063 -10.47 25.38 10.12
CA GLU A 1063 -10.92 24.14 10.76
C GLU A 1063 -9.90 23.66 11.81
N SER A 1064 -8.61 23.94 11.63
CA SER A 1064 -7.54 23.48 12.53
C SER A 1064 -6.55 24.60 12.84
N LEU A 1065 -6.29 24.79 14.13
CA LEU A 1065 -5.27 25.71 14.64
C LEU A 1065 -4.24 24.95 15.48
N ARG A 1066 -2.96 25.12 15.15
CA ARG A 1066 -1.84 24.62 15.93
C ARG A 1066 -0.92 25.78 16.31
N LEU A 1067 -0.71 25.95 17.62
CA LEU A 1067 0.22 26.90 18.22
C LEU A 1067 1.13 26.12 19.18
N ASP A 1068 2.41 26.00 18.84
CA ASP A 1068 3.41 25.25 19.61
C ASP A 1068 4.61 26.16 19.90
N GLY A 1069 5.10 26.21 21.15
CA GLY A 1069 6.31 26.92 21.53
C GLY A 1069 6.32 28.41 21.15
N LEU A 1070 5.31 29.18 21.56
CA LEU A 1070 5.20 30.62 21.33
C LEU A 1070 5.31 31.39 22.66
N PRO A 1071 6.54 31.73 23.11
CA PRO A 1071 6.75 32.33 24.43
C PRO A 1071 6.24 33.77 24.51
N ASP A 1072 6.16 34.48 23.39
CA ASP A 1072 5.80 35.90 23.37
C ASP A 1072 4.29 36.12 23.27
N LEU A 1073 3.49 35.09 23.00
CA LEU A 1073 2.07 35.19 22.72
C LEU A 1073 1.23 35.27 24.02
N TYR A 1074 0.52 36.38 24.22
CA TYR A 1074 -0.36 36.64 25.37
C TYR A 1074 -1.85 36.59 25.03
N PHE A 1075 -2.21 36.94 23.79
CA PHE A 1075 -3.60 37.10 23.38
C PHE A 1075 -3.82 36.67 21.92
N VAL A 1076 -4.99 36.11 21.61
CA VAL A 1076 -5.40 35.73 20.26
C VAL A 1076 -6.76 36.39 19.99
N GLU A 1077 -6.84 37.24 18.97
CA GLU A 1077 -8.01 38.06 18.69
C GLU A 1077 -8.98 37.37 17.72
N GLY A 1078 -10.28 37.62 17.93
CA GLY A 1078 -11.34 37.18 17.01
C GLY A 1078 -11.77 35.71 17.16
N LEU A 1079 -11.37 35.04 18.24
CA LEU A 1079 -11.69 33.64 18.53
C LEU A 1079 -13.18 33.34 18.62
N SER A 1080 -13.98 34.27 19.15
CA SER A 1080 -15.43 34.08 19.34
C SER A 1080 -16.21 33.83 18.05
N SER A 1081 -15.63 34.19 16.90
CA SER A 1081 -16.22 33.97 15.58
C SER A 1081 -15.81 32.65 14.91
N LEU A 1082 -14.87 31.90 15.51
CA LEU A 1082 -14.29 30.70 14.92
C LEU A 1082 -14.81 29.43 15.61
N HIS A 1083 -15.10 28.41 14.78
CA HIS A 1083 -15.47 27.07 15.24
C HIS A 1083 -14.41 26.07 14.79
N LEU A 1084 -13.40 25.88 15.63
CA LEU A 1084 -12.29 24.98 15.33
C LEU A 1084 -12.72 23.53 15.53
N LYS A 1085 -12.43 22.65 14.58
CA LYS A 1085 -12.51 21.20 14.79
C LYS A 1085 -11.36 20.73 15.66
N HIS A 1086 -10.15 21.21 15.35
CA HIS A 1086 -8.92 20.80 16.01
C HIS A 1086 -8.16 22.01 16.58
N LEU A 1087 -7.81 21.93 17.85
CA LEU A 1087 -6.95 22.91 18.52
C LEU A 1087 -5.78 22.21 19.20
N ARG A 1088 -4.55 22.69 18.92
CA ARG A 1088 -3.34 22.25 19.61
C ARG A 1088 -2.61 23.47 20.20
N LEU A 1089 -2.41 23.45 21.51
CA LEU A 1089 -1.73 24.48 22.30
C LEU A 1089 -0.61 23.83 23.13
N VAL A 1090 0.63 23.94 22.67
CA VAL A 1090 1.79 23.32 23.34
C VAL A 1090 2.81 24.40 23.69
N ASP A 1091 3.30 24.41 24.93
CA ASP A 1091 4.31 25.34 25.45
C ASP A 1091 3.96 26.84 25.21
N VAL A 1092 2.67 27.20 25.32
CA VAL A 1092 2.12 28.57 25.19
C VAL A 1092 1.68 29.16 26.55
N ALA A 1093 2.62 29.22 27.51
CA ALA A 1093 2.31 29.50 28.91
C ALA A 1093 1.79 30.92 29.21
N ASN A 1094 2.03 31.89 28.32
CA ASN A 1094 1.69 33.30 28.55
C ASN A 1094 0.29 33.70 28.06
N LEU A 1095 -0.46 32.78 27.44
CA LEU A 1095 -1.84 33.04 27.03
C LEU A 1095 -2.71 33.38 28.24
N THR A 1096 -3.40 34.52 28.19
CA THR A 1096 -4.26 34.97 29.28
C THR A 1096 -5.51 34.08 29.43
N ALA A 1097 -5.98 33.88 30.66
CA ALA A 1097 -7.22 33.12 30.92
C ALA A 1097 -8.43 33.67 30.12
N LYS A 1098 -8.51 35.00 29.96
CA LYS A 1098 -9.53 35.66 29.13
C LYS A 1098 -9.43 35.28 27.64
N CYS A 1099 -8.24 35.10 27.10
CA CYS A 1099 -8.05 34.60 25.74
C CYS A 1099 -8.46 33.12 25.64
N ILE A 1100 -7.98 32.32 26.58
CA ILE A 1100 -8.17 30.88 26.63
C ILE A 1100 -9.67 30.51 26.69
N SER A 1101 -10.47 31.31 27.41
CA SER A 1101 -11.93 31.12 27.51
C SER A 1101 -12.71 31.27 26.21
N GLN A 1102 -12.15 31.91 25.18
CA GLN A 1102 -12.86 32.21 23.92
C GLN A 1102 -12.72 31.10 22.86
N PHE A 1103 -11.92 30.06 23.12
CA PHE A 1103 -11.74 28.96 22.18
C PHE A 1103 -12.97 28.05 22.16
N HIS A 1104 -13.56 27.86 20.98
CA HIS A 1104 -14.58 26.86 20.74
C HIS A 1104 -14.01 25.71 19.89
N VAL A 1105 -13.91 24.52 20.49
CA VAL A 1105 -13.29 23.33 19.88
C VAL A 1105 -14.30 22.19 19.80
N GLN A 1106 -14.48 21.62 18.60
CA GLN A 1106 -15.54 20.62 18.35
C GLN A 1106 -15.06 19.17 18.50
N GLU A 1107 -13.88 18.81 17.99
CA GLU A 1107 -13.49 17.40 17.84
C GLU A 1107 -12.27 17.00 18.68
N LEU A 1108 -11.19 17.80 18.66
CA LEU A 1108 -9.92 17.47 19.30
C LEU A 1108 -9.25 18.69 19.95
N LEU A 1109 -8.98 18.58 21.26
CA LEU A 1109 -8.13 19.51 22.00
C LEU A 1109 -6.85 18.82 22.46
N MET A 1110 -5.71 19.40 22.09
CA MET A 1110 -4.39 18.97 22.56
C MET A 1110 -3.71 20.10 23.31
N VAL A 1111 -3.30 19.85 24.57
CA VAL A 1111 -2.67 20.85 25.43
C VAL A 1111 -1.45 20.28 26.13
N SER A 1112 -0.45 21.10 26.44
CA SER A 1112 0.75 20.64 27.17
C SER A 1112 0.83 21.04 28.64
N SER A 1113 -0.17 21.77 29.15
CA SER A 1113 -0.22 22.21 30.54
C SER A 1113 -1.61 21.94 31.13
N SER A 1114 -1.64 21.39 32.34
CA SER A 1114 -2.91 21.18 33.04
C SER A 1114 -3.49 22.49 33.57
N VAL A 1115 -2.64 23.48 33.87
CA VAL A 1115 -3.07 24.84 34.24
C VAL A 1115 -3.82 25.50 33.10
N LEU A 1116 -3.27 25.43 31.87
CA LEU A 1116 -3.93 25.96 30.68
C LEU A 1116 -5.30 25.28 30.46
N LEU A 1117 -5.33 23.95 30.58
CA LEU A 1117 -6.55 23.17 30.47
C LEU A 1117 -7.58 23.58 31.54
N ASN A 1118 -7.19 23.71 32.81
CA ASN A 1118 -8.11 24.09 33.88
C ASN A 1118 -8.67 25.50 33.68
N HIS A 1119 -7.88 26.45 33.19
CA HIS A 1119 -8.41 27.76 32.81
C HIS A 1119 -9.46 27.69 31.70
N MET A 1120 -9.33 26.75 30.75
CA MET A 1120 -10.39 26.48 29.77
C MET A 1120 -11.62 25.90 30.47
N LEU A 1121 -11.43 24.90 31.33
CA LEU A 1121 -12.53 24.22 32.02
C LEU A 1121 -13.32 25.15 32.94
N MET A 1122 -12.69 26.14 33.58
CA MET A 1122 -13.35 27.10 34.46
C MET A 1122 -14.00 28.27 33.71
N ALA A 1123 -13.87 28.34 32.38
CA ALA A 1123 -14.47 29.40 31.58
C ALA A 1123 -15.98 29.20 31.39
N GLU A 1124 -16.75 30.26 31.61
CA GLU A 1124 -18.20 30.25 31.43
C GLU A 1124 -18.56 29.92 29.96
N GLY A 1125 -19.29 28.83 29.75
CA GLY A 1125 -19.71 28.37 28.42
C GLY A 1125 -18.69 27.52 27.65
N PHE A 1126 -17.53 27.20 28.23
CA PHE A 1126 -16.60 26.25 27.64
C PHE A 1126 -17.02 24.80 27.90
N THR A 1127 -16.91 23.95 26.88
CA THR A 1127 -17.16 22.50 27.00
C THR A 1127 -16.01 21.79 26.31
N ALA A 1128 -15.34 20.87 27.01
CA ALA A 1128 -14.21 20.13 26.43
C ALA A 1128 -14.68 19.24 25.26
N PRO A 1129 -13.90 19.07 24.18
CA PRO A 1129 -14.28 18.16 23.09
C PRO A 1129 -14.15 16.69 23.49
N ALA A 1130 -14.75 15.79 22.69
CA ALA A 1130 -14.73 14.35 22.95
C ALA A 1130 -13.31 13.75 23.03
N ASN A 1131 -12.37 14.30 22.24
CA ASN A 1131 -10.97 13.91 22.28
C ASN A 1131 -10.13 14.98 22.99
N LEU A 1132 -9.56 14.62 24.14
CA LEU A 1132 -8.66 15.46 24.92
C LEU A 1132 -7.29 14.79 25.03
N THR A 1133 -6.24 15.50 24.66
CA THR A 1133 -4.86 14.99 24.77
C THR A 1133 -4.00 15.94 25.60
N LEU A 1134 -3.42 15.42 26.68
CA LEU A 1134 -2.28 16.04 27.34
C LEU A 1134 -1.01 15.54 26.67
N LEU A 1135 -0.28 16.45 26.03
CA LEU A 1135 0.89 16.15 25.20
C LEU A 1135 2.13 16.86 25.75
N VAL A 1136 3.22 16.11 25.94
CA VAL A 1136 4.51 16.64 26.45
C VAL A 1136 4.35 17.44 27.75
N CYS A 1137 3.38 17.06 28.60
CA CYS A 1137 3.12 17.73 29.86
C CYS A 1137 4.34 17.60 30.79
N LYS A 1138 4.92 18.74 31.18
CA LYS A 1138 6.14 18.82 32.00
C LYS A 1138 5.86 18.85 33.50
N GLU A 1139 4.61 19.10 33.89
CA GLU A 1139 4.18 19.20 35.29
C GLU A 1139 4.29 17.83 36.00
N PRO A 1140 4.77 17.77 37.27
CA PRO A 1140 4.92 16.51 37.99
C PRO A 1140 3.57 15.90 38.41
N SER A 1141 2.58 16.75 38.68
CA SER A 1141 1.21 16.37 39.03
C SER A 1141 0.20 17.13 38.16
N VAL A 1142 -0.76 16.41 37.59
CA VAL A 1142 -1.87 16.97 36.82
C VAL A 1142 -3.14 16.79 37.62
N SER A 1143 -3.94 17.85 37.71
CA SER A 1143 -5.28 17.81 38.28
C SER A 1143 -6.26 18.48 37.32
N PHE A 1144 -7.48 17.97 37.26
CA PHE A 1144 -8.56 18.63 36.53
C PHE A 1144 -9.46 19.39 37.50
N GLU A 1145 -9.74 20.66 37.24
CA GLU A 1145 -10.74 21.43 37.97
C GLU A 1145 -12.13 21.19 37.37
N GLU A 1146 -13.15 21.05 38.24
CA GLU A 1146 -14.57 20.81 37.91
C GLU A 1146 -14.90 19.70 36.88
N PRO A 1147 -15.33 18.49 37.33
CA PRO A 1147 -15.65 17.39 36.42
C PRO A 1147 -16.87 17.62 35.51
N ALA A 1148 -17.72 18.62 35.80
CA ALA A 1148 -18.90 18.93 34.99
C ALA A 1148 -18.53 19.34 33.55
N ASN A 1149 -17.41 20.05 33.36
CA ASN A 1149 -16.98 20.56 32.05
C ASN A 1149 -16.11 19.56 31.27
N LEU A 1150 -15.81 18.41 31.89
CA LEU A 1150 -15.19 17.24 31.28
C LEU A 1150 -16.20 16.12 30.97
N SER A 1151 -17.49 16.35 31.21
CA SER A 1151 -18.56 15.37 30.98
C SER A 1151 -18.73 14.96 29.51
N SER A 1152 -18.15 15.69 28.56
CA SER A 1152 -18.14 15.39 27.13
C SER A 1152 -16.90 14.61 26.68
N VAL A 1153 -15.86 14.48 27.50
CA VAL A 1153 -14.60 13.83 27.12
C VAL A 1153 -14.75 12.30 27.10
N LYS A 1154 -14.67 11.70 25.92
CA LYS A 1154 -14.74 10.24 25.69
C LYS A 1154 -13.36 9.59 25.60
N HIS A 1155 -12.39 10.31 25.05
CA HIS A 1155 -11.04 9.80 24.82
C HIS A 1155 -10.01 10.75 25.44
N LEU A 1156 -9.33 10.27 26.48
CA LEU A 1156 -8.27 11.00 27.16
C LEU A 1156 -6.92 10.35 26.86
N ARG A 1157 -6.00 11.11 26.28
CA ARG A 1157 -4.65 10.62 25.95
C ARG A 1157 -3.59 11.40 26.71
N PHE A 1158 -2.66 10.68 27.32
CA PHE A 1158 -1.40 11.21 27.85
C PHE A 1158 -0.28 10.74 26.94
N SER A 1159 0.43 11.66 26.31
CA SER A 1159 1.50 11.34 25.36
C SER A 1159 2.78 12.09 25.69
N CYS A 1160 3.86 11.34 25.91
CA CYS A 1160 5.19 11.88 26.24
C CYS A 1160 5.21 12.79 27.49
N CYS A 1161 4.32 12.58 28.45
CA CYS A 1161 4.21 13.37 29.68
C CYS A 1161 5.25 12.93 30.72
N LYS A 1162 5.74 13.88 31.51
CA LYS A 1162 6.67 13.65 32.65
C LYS A 1162 5.98 13.50 34.00
N THR A 1163 4.65 13.51 34.01
CA THR A 1163 3.79 13.41 35.18
C THR A 1163 4.06 12.12 35.96
N GLU A 1164 4.14 12.19 37.29
CA GLU A 1164 4.39 11.03 38.16
C GLU A 1164 3.11 10.20 38.40
N SER A 1165 1.96 10.83 38.30
CA SER A 1165 0.66 10.19 38.44
C SER A 1165 -0.40 10.87 37.57
N LEU A 1166 -1.44 10.11 37.24
CA LEU A 1166 -2.64 10.64 36.57
C LEU A 1166 -3.53 11.41 37.56
N PRO A 1167 -4.45 12.25 37.07
CA PRO A 1167 -5.36 13.01 37.93
C PRO A 1167 -6.20 12.10 38.83
N ARG A 1168 -6.19 12.36 40.15
CA ARG A 1168 -6.91 11.55 41.15
C ARG A 1168 -8.43 11.56 40.96
N ASN A 1169 -8.96 12.60 40.33
CA ASN A 1169 -10.38 12.78 40.07
C ASN A 1169 -10.84 12.19 38.73
N LEU A 1170 -10.04 11.35 38.05
CA LEU A 1170 -10.47 10.67 36.82
C LEU A 1170 -11.79 9.90 36.99
N LYS A 1171 -12.04 9.31 38.16
CA LYS A 1171 -13.33 8.68 38.52
C LYS A 1171 -14.56 9.56 38.27
N SER A 1172 -14.40 10.88 38.36
CA SER A 1172 -15.48 11.84 38.16
C SER A 1172 -15.73 12.22 36.70
N VAL A 1173 -14.85 11.82 35.78
CA VAL A 1173 -15.03 12.00 34.33
C VAL A 1173 -15.94 10.89 33.80
N SER A 1174 -17.25 11.07 34.01
CA SER A 1174 -18.27 10.02 33.85
C SER A 1174 -18.50 9.52 32.41
N SER A 1175 -17.98 10.21 31.39
CA SER A 1175 -18.11 9.83 29.97
C SER A 1175 -16.83 9.28 29.36
N LEU A 1176 -15.76 9.10 30.16
CA LEU A 1176 -14.48 8.64 29.65
C LEU A 1176 -14.54 7.16 29.27
N GLU A 1177 -14.39 6.85 27.98
CA GLU A 1177 -14.44 5.49 27.41
C GLU A 1177 -13.07 4.90 27.12
N SER A 1178 -12.10 5.75 26.74
CA SER A 1178 -10.75 5.32 26.42
C SER A 1178 -9.73 6.22 27.10
N LEU A 1179 -8.85 5.62 27.89
CA LEU A 1179 -7.61 6.21 28.36
C LEU A 1179 -6.49 5.67 27.48
N SER A 1180 -5.48 6.49 27.16
CA SER A 1180 -4.30 6.03 26.42
C SER A 1180 -3.07 6.70 26.97
N ILE A 1181 -2.07 5.91 27.38
CA ILE A 1181 -0.83 6.41 27.96
C ILE A 1181 0.32 5.93 27.09
N HIS A 1182 1.00 6.87 26.42
CA HIS A 1182 2.06 6.55 25.47
C HIS A 1182 3.32 7.35 25.76
N GLY A 1183 4.43 6.66 26.06
CA GLY A 1183 5.73 7.32 26.27
C GLY A 1183 5.80 8.15 27.55
N CYS A 1184 5.03 7.82 28.58
CA CYS A 1184 5.02 8.50 29.88
C CYS A 1184 5.76 7.65 30.94
N PRO A 1185 7.10 7.71 31.04
CA PRO A 1185 7.89 6.76 31.82
C PRO A 1185 7.73 6.90 33.35
N ASN A 1186 7.25 8.06 33.83
CA ASN A 1186 7.17 8.37 35.26
C ASN A 1186 5.84 7.94 35.90
N ILE A 1187 4.84 7.53 35.11
CA ILE A 1187 3.56 7.08 35.64
C ILE A 1187 3.72 5.65 36.16
N THR A 1188 3.69 5.50 37.48
CA THR A 1188 3.93 4.21 38.15
C THR A 1188 2.66 3.48 38.58
N SER A 1189 1.52 4.19 38.64
CA SER A 1189 0.24 3.63 39.07
C SER A 1189 -0.95 4.37 38.44
N LEU A 1190 -2.09 3.69 38.37
CA LEU A 1190 -3.36 4.25 37.92
C LEU A 1190 -4.24 4.64 39.13
N PRO A 1191 -4.91 5.80 39.11
CA PRO A 1191 -5.87 6.20 40.14
C PRO A 1191 -7.19 5.44 39.99
N ASP A 1192 -8.18 5.74 40.83
CA ASP A 1192 -9.55 5.26 40.63
C ASP A 1192 -10.08 5.76 39.27
N LEU A 1193 -10.47 4.80 38.42
CA LEU A 1193 -10.97 5.05 37.07
C LEU A 1193 -12.51 5.08 37.05
N PRO A 1194 -13.12 5.86 36.15
CA PRO A 1194 -14.57 5.92 36.04
C PRO A 1194 -15.10 4.59 35.48
N SER A 1195 -16.32 4.21 35.88
CA SER A 1195 -16.96 2.97 35.42
C SER A 1195 -17.29 2.99 33.91
N SER A 1196 -17.27 4.17 33.28
CA SER A 1196 -17.45 4.34 31.84
C SER A 1196 -16.25 3.87 31.01
N LEU A 1197 -15.09 3.63 31.64
CA LEU A 1197 -13.84 3.33 30.95
C LEU A 1197 -13.83 1.90 30.38
N GLN A 1198 -13.73 1.78 29.06
CA GLN A 1198 -13.77 0.51 28.32
C GLN A 1198 -12.39 0.05 27.85
N ARG A 1199 -11.42 0.97 27.70
CA ARG A 1199 -10.07 0.67 27.18
C ARG A 1199 -9.00 1.55 27.83
N ILE A 1200 -7.84 0.96 28.13
CA ILE A 1200 -6.61 1.64 28.60
C ILE A 1200 -5.47 1.33 27.62
#